data_AF-A0A4R1MRE5-F1
#
_entry.id   AF-A0A4R1MRE5-F1
#
_cell.length_a   1.000
_cell.length_b   1.000
_cell.length_c   1.000
_cell.angle_alpha   90.00
_cell.angle_beta   90.00
_cell.angle_gamma   90.00
#
_symmetry.space_group_name_H-M   'P 1'
#
loop_
_entity.id
_entity.type
_entity.pdbx_description
1 polymer ?
#
loop_
_entity_poly.entity_id
_entity_poly.type
_entity_poly.pdbx_seq_one_letter_code
_entity_poly.pdbx_strand_id
1 'polypeptide(L)'
;MSEIVNLSRRRALKGTLAGGMVLGLHVGGARMAFAASPLASASGAKTVFAPNVYVSVAPSGEIVLVVHRSEMGTGIRTSLAMILADELDADWNTVEVVQAQGDAKYGDQNTDGSRSIRQFFQPLREAGGAARQMLVAAAAAQWRVSLASCRTEPGHVVHAASGRRLSYGALAVAAARQPVPGVATLRLKSEDTWRYIGKSLPIVDLDDIVHGRATYGIDVVLPGMKYASVERSPVYGATLKSVDSSQALKVPGVLRVVRIPAAPLPAGFRPLGGVAVIATSTWAALQGRRQLKLEWDLGPNGTYDSHAYRKALEDAAQQPGKVVRNNGDTSAALKNAAQHVSADYYVPHLAHAAMEPLAATASFANGAVEVWTATQNPQQARTTVAQMLGVQEQAVTINVTLLGGGFGRKSKPDYVAEAAFLAREAGAPVKLTWTREDDIRNDYFHAVCAQHMEGGLDAQGATIAWLHRSVFPSIGSTFTPNVVYGSAGELGQGVTDMPYEVANVQCENGAAPAHTRIGWYRSVYNIPHGFALGSFVDELAAAARQDPVRHLLALLGSPRHVDLHALGVDYPNYGASIDEYPIDTARYAAVVRAAAVRSNWSAALPARHGRGIAVHRSFLTYVAAVAQVQVADDGSVRVTRVDLAVDCGRIVNPDRVIAQFEGAGGDGARQHAVQRTDLQQRGRRSVELHGLSGRPYRLRAGHARVHRAERRPARRCGRTGRAADIGCDLQRYLQCDGHANPGVAGGYRAIEADVIGKWMSARSSSLCESRDRLTYRPATRHRRRSIGHVSLCRAGVPQCIFRGRAVLCDRHLQRGPAARIDMIRVGAVRDKHGNHIEPAE
;
A
#
# COMPACT_ATOMS: atom_id res chain seq x y z
N MET A 1 -32.37 -30.93 -24.61
CA MET A 1 -33.62 -30.32 -24.11
C MET A 1 -33.51 -30.27 -22.61
N SER A 2 -33.60 -29.08 -22.01
CA SER A 2 -33.39 -28.86 -20.57
C SER A 2 -34.69 -28.30 -20.00
N GLU A 3 -35.27 -28.97 -19.01
CA GLU A 3 -36.53 -28.52 -18.40
C GLU A 3 -36.36 -27.23 -17.59
N ILE A 4 -37.40 -26.39 -17.64
CA ILE A 4 -37.54 -25.21 -16.80
C ILE A 4 -38.46 -25.57 -15.64
N VAL A 5 -37.93 -25.67 -14.41
CA VAL A 5 -38.75 -25.91 -13.22
C VAL A 5 -39.24 -24.57 -12.65
N ASN A 6 -40.56 -24.41 -12.60
CA ASN A 6 -41.23 -23.23 -12.06
C ASN A 6 -41.66 -23.47 -10.61
N LEU A 7 -41.11 -22.70 -9.66
CA LEU A 7 -41.53 -22.70 -8.25
C LEU A 7 -42.20 -21.39 -7.88
N SER A 8 -43.53 -21.38 -7.94
CA SER A 8 -44.34 -20.22 -7.55
C SER A 8 -45.01 -20.42 -6.18
N ARG A 9 -44.75 -19.46 -5.27
CA ARG A 9 -45.63 -18.97 -4.19
C ARG A 9 -46.16 -19.98 -3.14
N ARG A 10 -45.70 -19.81 -1.88
CA ARG A 10 -46.53 -19.30 -0.74
C ARG A 10 -45.78 -19.25 0.60
N ARG A 11 -45.31 -18.05 0.98
CA ARG A 11 -45.42 -17.37 2.30
C ARG A 11 -44.29 -16.35 2.47
N ALA A 12 -44.62 -15.08 2.25
CA ALA A 12 -43.80 -13.95 2.67
C ALA A 12 -44.01 -13.68 4.17
N LEU A 13 -42.95 -13.24 4.87
CA LEU A 13 -42.84 -12.55 6.18
C LEU A 13 -41.42 -12.84 6.71
N LYS A 14 -40.48 -11.91 6.91
CA LYS A 14 -40.46 -10.44 6.69
C LYS A 14 -39.05 -10.01 6.23
N GLY A 15 -38.96 -9.14 5.21
CA GLY A 15 -37.87 -8.16 5.06
C GLY A 15 -36.53 -8.61 4.47
N THR A 16 -36.45 -8.87 3.15
CA THR A 16 -35.35 -8.49 2.21
C THR A 16 -35.62 -9.07 0.81
N LEU A 17 -34.76 -8.70 -0.18
CA LEU A 17 -34.65 -9.22 -1.55
C LEU A 17 -35.65 -8.71 -2.61
N ALA A 18 -35.28 -7.61 -3.26
CA ALA A 18 -35.55 -7.44 -4.69
C ALA A 18 -34.52 -8.24 -5.49
N GLY A 19 -34.94 -9.34 -6.13
CA GLY A 19 -34.07 -10.15 -6.98
C GLY A 19 -33.77 -9.46 -8.30
N GLY A 20 -32.55 -8.94 -8.46
CA GLY A 20 -32.04 -8.44 -9.74
C GLY A 20 -31.23 -9.52 -10.47
N MET A 21 -31.56 -9.78 -11.73
CA MET A 21 -30.77 -10.66 -12.60
C MET A 21 -29.40 -10.02 -12.87
N VAL A 22 -28.32 -10.73 -12.52
CA VAL A 22 -26.94 -10.25 -12.74
C VAL A 22 -26.45 -10.70 -14.11
N LEU A 23 -26.35 -9.78 -15.06
CA LEU A 23 -25.61 -9.98 -16.29
C LEU A 23 -24.17 -9.49 -16.07
N GLY A 24 -23.24 -10.45 -15.92
CA GLY A 24 -21.81 -10.17 -15.88
C GLY A 24 -21.22 -10.16 -17.29
N LEU A 25 -20.57 -9.06 -17.67
CA LEU A 25 -19.75 -9.04 -18.89
C LEU A 25 -18.29 -9.30 -18.50
N HIS A 26 -17.63 -10.23 -19.18
CA HIS A 26 -16.18 -10.42 -19.01
C HIS A 26 -15.42 -9.39 -19.83
N VAL A 27 -14.88 -8.41 -19.12
CA VAL A 27 -13.82 -7.54 -19.59
C VAL A 27 -12.69 -7.82 -18.60
N GLY A 28 -11.95 -8.89 -18.93
CA GLY A 28 -10.88 -9.66 -18.28
C GLY A 28 -10.13 -9.12 -17.06
N GLY A 29 -9.76 -10.03 -16.17
CA GLY A 29 -9.21 -9.75 -14.84
C GLY A 29 -10.24 -9.18 -13.85
N ALA A 30 -11.09 -8.25 -14.29
CA ALA A 30 -12.06 -7.56 -13.45
C ALA A 30 -13.51 -8.06 -13.67
N ARG A 31 -14.07 -8.76 -12.68
CA ARG A 31 -15.51 -9.04 -12.63
C ARG A 31 -16.27 -7.76 -12.22
N MET A 32 -16.81 -7.06 -13.22
CA MET A 32 -17.79 -5.99 -13.04
C MET A 32 -19.20 -6.59 -13.05
N ALA A 33 -19.86 -6.66 -11.90
CA ALA A 33 -21.26 -7.06 -11.83
C ALA A 33 -22.17 -5.85 -12.11
N PHE A 34 -22.95 -5.90 -13.20
CA PHE A 34 -24.05 -4.98 -13.42
C PHE A 34 -25.29 -5.51 -12.69
N ALA A 35 -25.34 -5.26 -11.38
CA ALA A 35 -26.47 -5.57 -10.53
C ALA A 35 -27.22 -4.28 -10.16
N ALA A 36 -28.55 -4.37 -10.03
CA ALA A 36 -29.32 -3.36 -9.30
C ALA A 36 -28.77 -3.31 -7.86
N SER A 37 -28.22 -2.16 -7.47
CA SER A 37 -27.56 -2.02 -6.18
C SER A 37 -28.55 -2.21 -5.02
N PRO A 38 -28.16 -2.87 -3.91
CA PRO A 38 -28.97 -2.92 -2.68
C PRO A 38 -29.04 -1.59 -1.93
N LEU A 39 -28.66 -0.46 -2.56
CA LEU A 39 -28.85 0.91 -2.09
C LEU A 39 -30.33 1.31 -2.09
N ALA A 40 -31.09 0.69 -1.19
CA ALA A 40 -32.48 0.97 -0.89
C ALA A 40 -32.72 1.00 0.62
N SER A 41 -31.93 1.79 1.37
CA SER A 41 -32.17 2.01 2.81
C SER A 41 -31.66 3.32 3.44
N ALA A 42 -31.12 4.28 2.67
CA ALA A 42 -30.81 5.61 3.20
C ALA A 42 -32.07 6.53 3.19
N SER A 43 -32.71 6.68 2.04
CA SER A 43 -33.77 7.67 1.80
C SER A 43 -35.21 7.11 1.71
N GLY A 44 -35.41 5.81 1.98
CA GLY A 44 -36.74 5.17 1.93
C GLY A 44 -37.41 5.11 0.54
N ALA A 45 -36.74 5.57 -0.52
CA ALA A 45 -37.28 5.65 -1.86
C ALA A 45 -37.42 4.26 -2.52
N LYS A 46 -38.61 3.95 -3.05
CA LYS A 46 -38.92 2.65 -3.67
C LYS A 46 -38.27 2.42 -5.05
N THR A 47 -37.56 3.40 -5.60
CA THR A 47 -36.90 3.29 -6.92
C THR A 47 -35.70 4.23 -6.97
N VAL A 48 -34.51 3.66 -7.13
CA VAL A 48 -33.22 4.37 -7.20
C VAL A 48 -32.56 4.01 -8.54
N PHE A 49 -31.97 4.98 -9.22
CA PHE A 49 -31.17 4.70 -10.41
C PHE A 49 -29.82 4.14 -10.00
N ALA A 50 -29.57 2.86 -10.24
CA ALA A 50 -28.30 2.21 -9.95
C ALA A 50 -27.85 1.39 -11.18
N PRO A 51 -27.20 2.01 -12.19
CA PRO A 51 -26.82 1.35 -13.44
C PRO A 51 -25.67 0.36 -13.28
N ASN A 52 -24.95 0.42 -12.16
CA ASN A 52 -23.89 -0.49 -11.74
C ASN A 52 -23.74 -0.42 -10.20
N VAL A 53 -22.83 -1.20 -9.64
CA VAL A 53 -22.61 -1.27 -8.19
C VAL A 53 -21.91 -0.04 -7.57
N TYR A 54 -21.41 0.90 -8.37
CA TYR A 54 -20.60 2.05 -7.90
C TYR A 54 -21.34 3.38 -7.89
N VAL A 55 -22.39 3.54 -8.69
CA VAL A 55 -23.16 4.78 -8.81
C VAL A 55 -24.61 4.51 -8.45
N SER A 56 -25.18 5.33 -7.57
CA SER A 56 -26.63 5.49 -7.49
C SER A 56 -27.06 6.96 -7.51
N VAL A 57 -28.26 7.21 -8.01
CA VAL A 57 -28.94 8.51 -7.96
C VAL A 57 -30.37 8.28 -7.47
N ALA A 58 -30.74 8.90 -6.36
CA ALA A 58 -32.10 8.88 -5.84
C ALA A 58 -32.97 9.93 -6.54
N PRO A 59 -34.31 9.77 -6.60
CA PRO A 59 -35.22 10.77 -7.16
C PRO A 59 -35.15 12.16 -6.48
N SER A 60 -34.68 12.20 -5.22
CA SER A 60 -34.38 13.43 -4.47
C SER A 60 -33.20 14.24 -5.03
N GLY A 61 -32.36 13.65 -5.88
CA GLY A 61 -31.13 14.26 -6.40
C GLY A 61 -29.86 13.87 -5.62
N GLU A 62 -30.00 13.13 -4.53
CA GLU A 62 -28.89 12.52 -3.77
C GLU A 62 -28.11 11.53 -4.66
N ILE A 63 -26.78 11.65 -4.69
CA ILE A 63 -25.87 10.81 -5.48
C ILE A 63 -24.98 10.03 -4.51
N VAL A 64 -25.03 8.70 -4.56
CA VAL A 64 -24.15 7.84 -3.75
C VAL A 64 -23.09 7.21 -4.64
N LEU A 65 -21.82 7.39 -4.28
CA LEU A 65 -20.68 6.78 -4.94
C LEU A 65 -20.07 5.72 -4.02
N VAL A 66 -20.20 4.45 -4.39
CA VAL A 66 -19.64 3.34 -3.64
C VAL A 66 -18.16 3.15 -4.02
N VAL A 67 -17.30 3.05 -3.03
CA VAL A 67 -15.85 2.87 -3.19
C VAL A 67 -15.39 1.60 -2.47
N HIS A 68 -14.64 0.76 -3.17
CA HIS A 68 -14.42 -0.64 -2.78
C HIS A 68 -13.03 -0.93 -2.18
N ARG A 69 -12.13 0.07 -2.18
CA ARG A 69 -10.77 -0.01 -1.63
C ARG A 69 -10.68 0.70 -0.29
N SER A 70 -10.06 0.04 0.69
CA SER A 70 -10.04 0.49 2.08
C SER A 70 -9.19 1.75 2.30
N GLU A 71 -9.73 2.70 3.07
CA GLU A 71 -9.03 3.92 3.47
C GLU A 71 -8.14 3.68 4.69
N MET A 72 -6.88 4.11 4.60
CA MET A 72 -5.87 3.93 5.65
C MET A 72 -4.92 5.12 5.81
N GLY A 73 -5.34 6.30 5.36
CA GLY A 73 -4.54 7.53 5.26
C GLY A 73 -4.00 7.83 3.86
N THR A 74 -4.39 7.03 2.85
CA THR A 74 -3.95 7.18 1.46
C THR A 74 -4.85 8.13 0.66
N GLY A 75 -6.08 8.39 1.12
CA GLY A 75 -7.09 9.16 0.39
C GLY A 75 -7.65 8.42 -0.83
N ILE A 76 -7.62 7.09 -0.81
CA ILE A 76 -8.11 6.27 -1.91
C ILE A 76 -9.63 6.29 -2.02
N ARG A 77 -10.39 6.35 -0.92
CA ARG A 77 -11.87 6.50 -1.00
C ARG A 77 -12.24 7.78 -1.74
N THR A 78 -11.55 8.88 -1.41
CA THR A 78 -11.71 10.17 -2.11
C THR A 78 -11.29 10.07 -3.58
N SER A 79 -10.11 9.51 -3.86
CA SER A 79 -9.56 9.46 -5.21
C SER A 79 -10.40 8.58 -6.17
N LEU A 80 -10.99 7.49 -5.68
CA LEU A 80 -11.91 6.66 -6.49
C LEU A 80 -13.26 7.37 -6.70
N ALA A 81 -13.79 8.04 -5.68
CA ALA A 81 -15.00 8.86 -5.81
C ALA A 81 -14.81 10.03 -6.79
N MET A 82 -13.63 10.68 -6.81
CA MET A 82 -13.30 11.75 -7.77
C MET A 82 -13.43 11.28 -9.22
N ILE A 83 -12.99 10.06 -9.52
CA ILE A 83 -13.05 9.48 -10.87
C ILE A 83 -14.51 9.26 -11.30
N LEU A 84 -15.31 8.66 -10.41
CA LEU A 84 -16.74 8.45 -10.62
C LEU A 84 -17.49 9.77 -10.78
N ALA A 85 -17.28 10.73 -9.87
CA ALA A 85 -17.95 12.03 -9.87
C ALA A 85 -17.63 12.85 -11.13
N ASP A 86 -16.38 12.82 -11.61
CA ASP A 86 -15.97 13.59 -12.78
C ASP A 86 -16.55 13.02 -14.07
N GLU A 87 -16.56 11.68 -14.24
CA GLU A 87 -17.21 11.04 -15.38
C GLU A 87 -18.75 10.98 -15.24
N LEU A 88 -19.32 11.12 -14.06
CA LEU A 88 -20.76 11.32 -13.91
C LEU A 88 -21.19 12.77 -14.21
N ASP A 89 -20.26 13.74 -14.20
CA ASP A 89 -20.58 15.16 -14.01
C ASP A 89 -21.48 15.38 -12.77
N ALA A 90 -21.14 14.74 -11.65
CA ALA A 90 -21.77 15.00 -10.36
C ALA A 90 -21.29 16.34 -9.77
N ASP A 91 -22.15 17.04 -9.03
CA ASP A 91 -21.70 18.06 -8.09
C ASP A 91 -21.09 17.36 -6.88
N TRP A 92 -19.83 17.68 -6.57
CA TRP A 92 -19.12 17.09 -5.43
C TRP A 92 -19.82 17.36 -4.08
N ASN A 93 -20.55 18.47 -3.96
CA ASN A 93 -21.24 18.85 -2.73
C ASN A 93 -22.55 18.07 -2.52
N THR A 94 -23.01 17.30 -3.52
CA THR A 94 -24.22 16.46 -3.44
C THR A 94 -23.89 14.97 -3.50
N VAL A 95 -22.63 14.60 -3.30
CA VAL A 95 -22.11 13.23 -3.36
C VAL A 95 -21.88 12.68 -1.95
N GLU A 96 -22.53 11.56 -1.65
CA GLU A 96 -22.17 10.70 -0.52
C GLU A 96 -21.15 9.64 -0.98
N VAL A 97 -20.10 9.37 -0.20
CA VAL A 97 -19.08 8.35 -0.55
C VAL A 97 -19.13 7.19 0.42
N VAL A 98 -19.73 6.08 0.00
CA VAL A 98 -19.99 4.89 0.84
C VAL A 98 -18.90 3.84 0.65
N GLN A 99 -18.38 3.30 1.75
CA GLN A 99 -17.45 2.17 1.73
C GLN A 99 -18.17 0.86 1.39
N ALA A 100 -17.68 0.12 0.40
CA ALA A 100 -18.24 -1.18 0.03
C ALA A 100 -17.95 -2.25 1.09
N GLN A 101 -18.92 -3.13 1.32
CA GLN A 101 -18.73 -4.40 2.05
C GLN A 101 -17.80 -5.36 1.30
N GLY A 102 -17.28 -6.37 2.00
CA GLY A 102 -16.48 -7.46 1.42
C GLY A 102 -17.28 -8.40 0.53
N ASP A 103 -17.35 -8.12 -0.77
CA ASP A 103 -18.08 -8.94 -1.74
C ASP A 103 -17.49 -8.89 -3.15
N ALA A 104 -17.51 -10.03 -3.85
CA ALA A 104 -16.94 -10.19 -5.18
C ALA A 104 -17.64 -9.34 -6.27
N LYS A 105 -18.88 -8.87 -6.04
CA LYS A 105 -19.60 -8.00 -6.99
C LYS A 105 -18.92 -6.64 -7.23
N TYR A 106 -18.08 -6.20 -6.29
CA TYR A 106 -17.30 -4.96 -6.37
C TYR A 106 -15.90 -5.15 -6.98
N GLY A 107 -15.65 -6.28 -7.67
CA GLY A 107 -14.33 -6.62 -8.21
C GLY A 107 -13.30 -6.93 -7.13
N ASP A 108 -12.01 -6.89 -7.47
CA ASP A 108 -10.91 -7.08 -6.49
C ASP A 108 -10.90 -5.95 -5.45
N GLN A 109 -11.00 -6.30 -4.17
CA GLN A 109 -10.91 -5.35 -3.05
C GLN A 109 -9.55 -5.36 -2.34
N ASN A 110 -8.61 -6.23 -2.74
CA ASN A 110 -7.30 -6.34 -2.11
C ASN A 110 -6.42 -5.13 -2.40
N THR A 111 -6.19 -4.29 -1.39
CA THR A 111 -5.40 -3.06 -1.52
C THR A 111 -3.88 -3.30 -1.60
N ASP A 112 -3.41 -4.55 -1.46
CA ASP A 112 -1.99 -4.90 -1.56
C ASP A 112 -1.39 -4.61 -2.96
N GLY A 113 -0.11 -4.22 -2.94
CA GLY A 113 0.65 -3.81 -4.13
C GLY A 113 0.41 -2.38 -4.61
N SER A 114 -0.37 -1.56 -3.88
CA SER A 114 -0.66 -0.15 -4.22
C SER A 114 -1.35 0.05 -5.58
N ARG A 115 -2.16 -0.91 -6.02
CA ARG A 115 -2.68 -1.01 -7.39
C ARG A 115 -4.00 -0.29 -7.66
N SER A 116 -4.67 0.23 -6.63
CA SER A 116 -6.06 0.74 -6.69
C SER A 116 -6.33 1.72 -7.83
N ILE A 117 -5.51 2.77 -8.02
CA ILE A 117 -5.69 3.70 -9.15
C ILE A 117 -5.35 3.01 -10.48
N ARG A 118 -4.24 2.26 -10.55
CA ARG A 118 -3.79 1.58 -11.78
C ARG A 118 -4.86 0.62 -12.34
N GLN A 119 -5.51 -0.15 -11.48
CA GLN A 119 -6.52 -1.14 -11.86
C GLN A 119 -7.90 -0.51 -12.09
N PHE A 120 -8.31 0.50 -11.29
CA PHE A 120 -9.69 0.98 -11.28
C PHE A 120 -9.90 2.38 -11.89
N PHE A 121 -8.86 3.06 -12.37
CA PHE A 121 -9.03 4.34 -13.06
C PHE A 121 -9.95 4.21 -14.26
N GLN A 122 -9.64 3.32 -15.21
CA GLN A 122 -10.45 3.15 -16.41
C GLN A 122 -11.84 2.51 -16.12
N PRO A 123 -11.97 1.40 -15.35
CA PRO A 123 -13.27 0.83 -15.00
C PRO A 123 -14.23 1.78 -14.27
N LEU A 124 -13.73 2.64 -13.37
CA LEU A 124 -14.58 3.62 -12.68
C LEU A 124 -14.96 4.79 -13.59
N ARG A 125 -14.08 5.18 -14.53
CA ARG A 125 -14.46 6.14 -15.57
C ARG A 125 -15.59 5.59 -16.44
N GLU A 126 -15.52 4.30 -16.78
CA GLU A 126 -16.56 3.61 -17.55
C GLU A 126 -17.87 3.53 -16.76
N ALA A 127 -17.82 3.20 -15.47
CA ALA A 127 -18.99 3.18 -14.59
C ALA A 127 -19.69 4.55 -14.48
N GLY A 128 -18.92 5.64 -14.30
CA GLY A 128 -19.46 7.01 -14.25
C GLY A 128 -20.00 7.48 -15.60
N GLY A 129 -19.25 7.24 -16.68
CA GLY A 129 -19.64 7.61 -18.04
C GLY A 129 -20.90 6.90 -18.53
N ALA A 130 -21.08 5.61 -18.18
CA ALA A 130 -22.28 4.84 -18.53
C ALA A 130 -23.52 5.41 -17.84
N ALA A 131 -23.41 5.71 -16.54
CA ALA A 131 -24.46 6.38 -15.77
C ALA A 131 -24.82 7.75 -16.38
N ARG A 132 -23.81 8.57 -16.73
CA ARG A 132 -23.99 9.85 -17.42
C ARG A 132 -24.73 9.71 -18.75
N GLN A 133 -24.36 8.74 -19.59
CA GLN A 133 -25.01 8.51 -20.88
C GLN A 133 -26.48 8.09 -20.73
N MET A 134 -26.82 7.27 -19.74
CA MET A 134 -28.21 6.87 -19.46
C MET A 134 -29.07 8.05 -18.98
N LEU A 135 -28.51 8.94 -18.15
CA LEU A 135 -29.17 10.19 -17.75
C LEU A 135 -29.42 11.11 -18.96
N VAL A 136 -28.42 11.26 -19.85
CA VAL A 136 -28.56 12.02 -21.10
C VAL A 136 -29.62 11.40 -22.03
N ALA A 137 -29.67 10.07 -22.13
CA ALA A 137 -30.66 9.37 -22.95
C ALA A 137 -32.09 9.55 -22.42
N ALA A 138 -32.28 9.47 -21.10
CA ALA A 138 -33.57 9.76 -20.47
C ALA A 138 -34.05 11.20 -20.74
N ALA A 139 -33.16 12.19 -20.60
CA ALA A 139 -33.48 13.59 -20.88
C ALA A 139 -33.82 13.84 -22.35
N ALA A 140 -33.01 13.29 -23.27
CA ALA A 140 -33.23 13.41 -24.71
C ALA A 140 -34.57 12.78 -25.14
N ALA A 141 -34.90 11.61 -24.59
CA ALA A 141 -36.19 10.95 -24.83
C ALA A 141 -37.38 11.77 -24.28
N GLN A 142 -37.28 12.30 -23.05
CA GLN A 142 -38.32 13.14 -22.45
C GLN A 142 -38.54 14.45 -23.24
N TRP A 143 -37.47 15.04 -23.77
CA TRP A 143 -37.52 16.27 -24.56
C TRP A 143 -37.81 16.07 -26.05
N ARG A 144 -37.79 14.81 -26.54
CA ARG A 144 -37.88 14.43 -27.95
C ARG A 144 -36.81 15.10 -28.83
N VAL A 145 -35.56 15.08 -28.36
CA VAL A 145 -34.39 15.67 -29.05
C VAL A 145 -33.28 14.62 -29.25
N SER A 146 -32.28 14.92 -30.08
CA SER A 146 -31.16 14.01 -30.31
C SER A 146 -30.20 13.98 -29.10
N LEU A 147 -29.55 12.84 -28.85
CA LEU A 147 -28.53 12.70 -27.79
C LEU A 147 -27.41 13.75 -27.93
N ALA A 148 -26.99 14.04 -29.16
CA ALA A 148 -25.93 15.00 -29.47
C ALA A 148 -26.31 16.47 -29.17
N SER A 149 -27.60 16.79 -29.04
CA SER A 149 -28.08 18.12 -28.63
C SER A 149 -28.06 18.33 -27.11
N CYS A 150 -27.77 17.29 -26.33
CA CYS A 150 -27.71 17.33 -24.88
C CYS A 150 -26.25 17.34 -24.38
N ARG A 151 -25.98 18.14 -23.35
CA ARG A 151 -24.71 18.13 -22.60
C ARG A 151 -24.98 17.91 -21.11
N THR A 152 -23.92 17.69 -20.34
CA THR A 152 -23.99 17.61 -18.88
C THR A 152 -23.29 18.79 -18.21
N GLU A 153 -23.83 19.15 -17.05
CA GLU A 153 -23.30 20.10 -16.08
C GLU A 153 -23.47 19.46 -14.68
N PRO A 154 -22.82 19.97 -13.61
CA PRO A 154 -22.90 19.34 -12.29
C PRO A 154 -24.32 19.00 -11.85
N GLY A 155 -24.61 17.69 -11.74
CA GLY A 155 -25.91 17.14 -11.34
C GLY A 155 -27.06 17.31 -12.36
N HIS A 156 -26.80 17.75 -13.60
CA HIS A 156 -27.82 18.15 -14.56
C HIS A 156 -27.53 17.73 -16.01
N VAL A 157 -28.59 17.36 -16.73
CA VAL A 157 -28.57 17.34 -18.21
C VAL A 157 -29.15 18.64 -18.74
N VAL A 158 -28.57 19.18 -19.81
CA VAL A 158 -28.94 20.45 -20.43
C VAL A 158 -29.10 20.29 -21.94
N HIS A 159 -30.25 20.66 -22.49
CA HIS A 159 -30.46 20.76 -23.94
C HIS A 159 -29.80 22.03 -24.46
N ALA A 160 -28.79 21.89 -25.33
CA ALA A 160 -27.91 22.98 -25.71
C ALA A 160 -28.64 24.13 -26.43
N ALA A 161 -29.55 23.82 -27.36
CA ALA A 161 -30.20 24.84 -28.19
C ALA A 161 -31.31 25.62 -27.48
N SER A 162 -31.99 25.02 -26.49
CA SER A 162 -33.14 25.67 -25.81
C SER A 162 -32.88 26.00 -24.33
N GLY A 163 -31.69 25.74 -23.80
CA GLY A 163 -31.35 25.96 -22.39
C GLY A 163 -32.15 25.14 -21.37
N ARG A 164 -33.03 24.22 -21.79
CA ARG A 164 -33.83 23.37 -20.88
C ARG A 164 -32.89 22.51 -20.03
N ARG A 165 -33.19 22.36 -18.73
CA ARG A 165 -32.41 21.60 -17.77
C ARG A 165 -33.29 20.58 -17.05
N LEU A 166 -32.73 19.42 -16.72
CA LEU A 166 -33.32 18.46 -15.79
C LEU A 166 -32.21 17.98 -14.84
N SER A 167 -32.51 17.91 -13.54
CA SER A 167 -31.60 17.36 -12.54
C SER A 167 -31.50 15.84 -12.69
N TYR A 168 -30.40 15.25 -12.24
CA TYR A 168 -30.23 13.80 -12.27
C TYR A 168 -31.29 13.07 -11.42
N GLY A 169 -31.76 13.67 -10.32
CA GLY A 169 -32.88 13.14 -9.54
C GLY A 169 -34.19 13.07 -10.33
N ALA A 170 -34.55 14.14 -11.05
CA ALA A 170 -35.73 14.16 -11.91
C ALA A 170 -35.65 13.12 -13.04
N LEU A 171 -34.44 12.77 -13.47
CA LEU A 171 -34.19 11.77 -14.52
C LEU A 171 -34.07 10.34 -13.99
N ALA A 172 -33.82 10.11 -12.70
CA ALA A 172 -33.41 8.82 -12.15
C ALA A 172 -34.34 7.66 -12.54
N VAL A 173 -35.67 7.83 -12.38
CA VAL A 173 -36.66 6.79 -12.70
C VAL A 173 -36.73 6.47 -14.20
N ALA A 174 -36.47 7.46 -15.06
CA ALA A 174 -36.44 7.30 -16.51
C ALA A 174 -35.09 6.73 -17.00
N ALA A 175 -33.98 7.12 -16.36
CA ALA A 175 -32.63 6.62 -16.62
C ALA A 175 -32.50 5.13 -16.26
N ALA A 176 -33.17 4.68 -15.18
CA ALA A 176 -33.25 3.27 -14.79
C ALA A 176 -33.93 2.36 -15.83
N ARG A 177 -34.59 2.92 -16.85
CA ARG A 177 -35.22 2.20 -17.96
C ARG A 177 -34.42 2.29 -19.27
N GLN A 178 -33.32 3.04 -19.30
CA GLN A 178 -32.43 3.10 -20.45
C GLN A 178 -31.56 1.83 -20.51
N PRO A 179 -31.14 1.38 -21.69
CA PRO A 179 -30.13 0.33 -21.79
C PRO A 179 -28.79 0.82 -21.22
N VAL A 180 -28.07 -0.06 -20.53
CA VAL A 180 -26.68 0.22 -20.10
C VAL A 180 -25.79 0.23 -21.35
N PRO A 181 -25.04 1.31 -21.62
CA PRO A 181 -24.14 1.37 -22.78
C PRO A 181 -23.01 0.32 -22.69
N GLY A 182 -22.72 -0.35 -23.80
CA GLY A 182 -21.55 -1.21 -23.91
C GLY A 182 -20.26 -0.39 -24.02
N VAL A 183 -19.15 -0.93 -23.50
CA VAL A 183 -17.83 -0.25 -23.46
C VAL A 183 -17.41 0.28 -24.86
N ALA A 184 -17.73 -0.45 -25.94
CA ALA A 184 -17.38 -0.04 -27.30
C ALA A 184 -18.10 1.23 -27.81
N THR A 185 -19.29 1.57 -27.28
CA THR A 185 -20.08 2.75 -27.66
C THR A 185 -20.03 3.87 -26.60
N LEU A 186 -19.32 3.62 -25.50
CA LEU A 186 -19.22 4.51 -24.36
C LEU A 186 -18.34 5.73 -24.68
N ARG A 187 -18.90 6.93 -24.48
CA ARG A 187 -18.20 8.21 -24.67
C ARG A 187 -17.79 8.76 -23.31
N LEU A 188 -16.51 8.65 -22.98
CA LEU A 188 -15.90 9.22 -21.78
C LEU A 188 -15.52 10.69 -21.99
N LYS A 189 -15.35 11.45 -20.90
CA LYS A 189 -14.88 12.84 -20.95
C LYS A 189 -13.42 12.90 -21.36
N SER A 190 -13.03 13.98 -22.04
CA SER A 190 -11.62 14.29 -22.32
C SER A 190 -10.95 14.97 -21.12
N GLU A 191 -9.63 14.84 -21.01
CA GLU A 191 -8.85 15.29 -19.85
C GLU A 191 -8.96 16.80 -19.56
N ASP A 192 -9.18 17.62 -20.60
CA ASP A 192 -9.42 19.06 -20.51
C ASP A 192 -10.79 19.42 -19.90
N THR A 193 -11.74 18.48 -19.87
CA THR A 193 -13.08 18.67 -19.29
C THR A 193 -13.22 18.12 -17.85
N TRP A 194 -12.15 17.56 -17.29
CA TRP A 194 -12.14 17.03 -15.92
C TRP A 194 -12.17 18.14 -14.88
N ARG A 195 -13.13 18.04 -13.96
CA ARG A 195 -13.36 18.98 -12.85
C ARG A 195 -12.57 18.61 -11.60
N TYR A 196 -12.38 17.32 -11.35
CA TYR A 196 -11.82 16.76 -10.11
C TYR A 196 -10.54 15.96 -10.37
N ILE A 197 -10.48 15.16 -11.43
CA ILE A 197 -9.29 14.34 -11.73
C ILE A 197 -8.08 15.25 -11.99
N GLY A 198 -6.99 15.02 -11.26
CA GLY A 198 -5.76 15.81 -11.31
C GLY A 198 -5.81 17.11 -10.49
N LYS A 199 -6.89 17.36 -9.72
CA LYS A 199 -7.00 18.49 -8.79
C LYS A 199 -6.81 18.01 -7.35
N SER A 200 -6.36 18.91 -6.47
CA SER A 200 -6.29 18.63 -5.03
C SER A 200 -7.67 18.87 -4.41
N LEU A 201 -8.22 17.85 -3.77
CA LEU A 201 -9.42 17.95 -2.94
C LEU A 201 -9.12 17.39 -1.53
N PRO A 202 -9.70 17.96 -0.47
CA PRO A 202 -9.70 17.35 0.86
C PRO A 202 -10.27 15.93 0.80
N ILE A 203 -9.81 15.05 1.71
CA ILE A 203 -10.39 13.70 1.79
C ILE A 203 -11.81 13.77 2.36
N VAL A 204 -12.70 12.93 1.85
CA VAL A 204 -14.12 12.86 2.29
C VAL A 204 -14.25 12.54 3.78
N ASP A 205 -13.29 11.77 4.32
CA ASP A 205 -13.24 11.37 5.73
C ASP A 205 -12.64 12.46 6.65
N LEU A 206 -12.19 13.60 6.11
CA LEU A 206 -11.40 14.58 6.88
C LEU A 206 -12.18 15.15 8.05
N ASP A 207 -13.43 15.53 7.81
CA ASP A 207 -14.30 16.18 8.80
C ASP A 207 -14.56 15.26 10.00
N ASP A 208 -14.85 13.98 9.74
CA ASP A 208 -15.05 12.98 10.78
C ASP A 208 -13.74 12.65 11.53
N ILE A 209 -12.60 12.61 10.84
CA ILE A 209 -11.30 12.36 11.46
C ILE A 209 -10.92 13.50 12.42
N VAL A 210 -11.03 14.77 12.01
CA VAL A 210 -10.58 15.90 12.84
C VAL A 210 -11.53 16.22 13.99
N HIS A 211 -12.81 15.84 13.89
CA HIS A 211 -13.80 16.00 14.96
C HIS A 211 -13.95 14.75 15.85
N GLY A 212 -13.21 13.67 15.61
CA GLY A 212 -13.31 12.43 16.40
C GLY A 212 -14.63 11.67 16.22
N ARG A 213 -15.28 11.82 15.05
CA ARG A 213 -16.49 11.09 14.63
C ARG A 213 -16.18 9.87 13.74
N ALA A 214 -14.96 9.79 13.23
CA ALA A 214 -14.49 8.69 12.37
C ALA A 214 -14.54 7.34 13.10
N THR A 215 -15.20 6.35 12.49
CA THR A 215 -15.30 4.98 13.03
C THR A 215 -14.13 4.11 12.54
N TYR A 216 -13.24 3.74 13.46
CA TYR A 216 -12.21 2.72 13.27
C TYR A 216 -12.67 1.35 13.80
N GLY A 217 -11.84 0.31 13.66
CA GLY A 217 -12.21 -1.05 14.05
C GLY A 217 -12.44 -1.20 15.56
N ILE A 218 -11.74 -0.39 16.35
CA ILE A 218 -11.86 -0.34 17.82
C ILE A 218 -13.14 0.37 18.30
N ASP A 219 -13.77 1.24 17.50
CA ASP A 219 -14.88 2.10 17.95
C ASP A 219 -16.25 1.42 17.88
N VAL A 220 -16.38 0.35 17.10
CA VAL A 220 -17.65 -0.36 16.86
C VAL A 220 -18.27 -0.86 18.17
N VAL A 221 -19.48 -0.40 18.53
CA VAL A 221 -20.21 -0.90 19.70
C VAL A 221 -21.51 -1.57 19.25
N LEU A 222 -21.76 -2.79 19.74
CA LEU A 222 -22.98 -3.55 19.49
C LEU A 222 -23.73 -3.84 20.80
N PRO A 223 -25.08 -3.86 20.79
CA PRO A 223 -25.87 -4.20 21.97
C PRO A 223 -25.47 -5.55 22.58
N GLY A 224 -25.30 -5.58 23.90
CA GLY A 224 -24.99 -6.79 24.66
C GLY A 224 -23.58 -7.38 24.44
N MET A 225 -22.72 -6.76 23.61
CA MET A 225 -21.42 -7.33 23.23
C MET A 225 -20.49 -7.59 24.42
N LYS A 226 -19.63 -8.60 24.26
CA LYS A 226 -18.54 -8.92 25.19
C LYS A 226 -17.19 -8.48 24.61
N TYR A 227 -16.18 -8.45 25.47
CA TYR A 227 -14.84 -8.03 25.11
C TYR A 227 -13.90 -9.21 25.30
N ALA A 228 -12.96 -9.38 24.36
CA ALA A 228 -12.00 -10.47 24.40
C ALA A 228 -10.56 -9.97 24.28
N SER A 229 -9.67 -10.67 24.98
CA SER A 229 -8.22 -10.58 24.83
C SER A 229 -7.63 -11.99 24.82
N VAL A 230 -6.61 -12.22 24.01
CA VAL A 230 -6.05 -13.57 23.74
C VAL A 230 -4.60 -13.61 24.15
N GLU A 231 -4.21 -14.62 24.92
CA GLU A 231 -2.81 -15.00 25.09
C GLU A 231 -2.46 -15.98 23.97
N ARG A 232 -1.58 -15.57 23.05
CA ARG A 232 -1.25 -16.33 21.83
C ARG A 232 0.01 -17.15 22.03
N SER A 233 0.26 -18.05 21.07
CA SER A 233 1.51 -18.79 21.03
C SER A 233 2.72 -17.84 20.99
N PRO A 234 3.67 -17.92 21.93
CA PRO A 234 4.78 -16.97 22.03
C PRO A 234 5.86 -17.18 20.95
N VAL A 235 5.76 -18.27 20.20
CA VAL A 235 6.76 -18.76 19.25
C VAL A 235 6.03 -19.34 18.02
N TYR A 236 6.53 -19.08 16.82
CA TYR A 236 5.92 -19.61 15.60
C TYR A 236 6.07 -21.13 15.53
N GLY A 237 4.95 -21.85 15.61
CA GLY A 237 4.90 -23.32 15.65
C GLY A 237 4.86 -23.93 17.05
N ALA A 238 4.90 -23.11 18.11
CA ALA A 238 4.71 -23.60 19.47
C ALA A 238 3.26 -24.00 19.73
N THR A 239 3.07 -25.05 20.53
CA THR A 239 1.76 -25.64 20.83
C THR A 239 1.43 -25.55 22.33
N LEU A 240 0.14 -25.41 22.63
CA LEU A 240 -0.34 -25.25 24.00
C LEU A 240 -0.45 -26.62 24.69
N LYS A 241 0.42 -26.85 25.69
CA LYS A 241 0.52 -28.09 26.45
C LYS A 241 -0.52 -28.15 27.58
N SER A 242 -0.64 -27.10 28.39
CA SER A 242 -1.58 -27.06 29.52
C SER A 242 -2.11 -25.65 29.81
N VAL A 243 -3.27 -25.58 30.47
CA VAL A 243 -3.99 -24.35 30.83
C VAL A 243 -4.54 -24.48 32.25
N ASP A 244 -4.12 -23.61 33.16
CA ASP A 244 -4.85 -23.30 34.40
C ASP A 244 -5.48 -21.91 34.28
N SER A 245 -6.81 -21.89 34.22
CA SER A 245 -7.66 -20.69 34.14
C SER A 245 -8.35 -20.34 35.48
N SER A 246 -8.05 -21.07 36.56
CA SER A 246 -8.77 -20.98 37.85
C SER A 246 -8.68 -19.60 38.49
N GLN A 247 -7.60 -18.86 38.26
CA GLN A 247 -7.42 -17.49 38.75
C GLN A 247 -8.01 -16.45 37.77
N ALA A 248 -7.94 -16.71 36.47
CA ALA A 248 -8.59 -15.87 35.45
C ALA A 248 -10.11 -15.80 35.65
N LEU A 249 -10.75 -16.94 35.95
CA LEU A 249 -12.20 -17.03 36.22
C LEU A 249 -12.63 -16.34 37.52
N LYS A 250 -11.71 -16.01 38.43
CA LYS A 250 -11.99 -15.26 39.67
C LYS A 250 -11.94 -13.74 39.48
N VAL A 251 -11.43 -13.26 38.35
CA VAL A 251 -11.35 -11.82 38.07
C VAL A 251 -12.76 -11.26 37.81
N PRO A 252 -13.22 -10.24 38.55
CA PRO A 252 -14.56 -9.67 38.35
C PRO A 252 -14.80 -9.24 36.91
N GLY A 253 -15.93 -9.69 36.35
CA GLY A 253 -16.32 -9.42 34.97
C GLY A 253 -15.78 -10.40 33.92
N VAL A 254 -14.90 -11.34 34.26
CA VAL A 254 -14.58 -12.48 33.37
C VAL A 254 -15.77 -13.42 33.30
N LEU A 255 -16.12 -13.84 32.08
CA LEU A 255 -17.30 -14.67 31.80
C LEU A 255 -16.93 -16.07 31.32
N ARG A 256 -15.86 -16.19 30.53
CA ARG A 256 -15.42 -17.46 29.94
C ARG A 256 -13.93 -17.40 29.57
N VAL A 257 -13.27 -18.55 29.64
CA VAL A 257 -11.95 -18.78 29.04
C VAL A 257 -12.12 -19.81 27.92
N VAL A 258 -11.60 -19.51 26.73
CA VAL A 258 -11.81 -20.30 25.50
C VAL A 258 -10.47 -20.59 24.84
N ARG A 259 -10.21 -21.85 24.48
CA ARG A 259 -9.04 -22.22 23.65
C ARG A 259 -9.36 -21.96 22.19
N ILE A 260 -8.56 -21.13 21.53
CA ILE A 260 -8.60 -20.96 20.07
C ILE A 260 -7.74 -22.07 19.44
N PRO A 261 -8.25 -22.84 18.47
CA PRO A 261 -7.47 -23.86 17.78
C PRO A 261 -6.34 -23.23 16.98
N ALA A 262 -5.19 -23.91 16.95
CA ALA A 262 -4.05 -23.52 16.12
C ALA A 262 -4.22 -24.07 14.70
N ALA A 263 -3.92 -23.27 13.69
CA ALA A 263 -3.79 -23.76 12.33
C ALA A 263 -2.52 -24.63 12.18
N PRO A 264 -2.56 -25.72 11.38
CA PRO A 264 -1.35 -26.46 11.04
C PRO A 264 -0.38 -25.57 10.27
N LEU A 265 0.93 -25.77 10.48
CA LEU A 265 1.95 -25.05 9.74
C LEU A 265 2.14 -25.65 8.33
N PRO A 266 2.40 -24.81 7.30
CA PRO A 266 2.40 -23.34 7.32
C PRO A 266 0.99 -22.75 7.55
N ALA A 267 0.90 -21.75 8.42
CA ALA A 267 -0.39 -21.24 8.88
C ALA A 267 -1.10 -20.35 7.85
N GLY A 268 -0.37 -19.73 6.91
CA GLY A 268 -0.87 -18.65 6.08
C GLY A 268 -1.34 -17.48 6.96
N PHE A 269 -2.56 -17.00 6.70
CA PHE A 269 -3.22 -15.96 7.50
C PHE A 269 -4.22 -16.50 8.53
N ARG A 270 -4.11 -17.78 8.88
CA ARG A 270 -4.94 -18.38 9.93
C ARG A 270 -4.33 -18.16 11.32
N PRO A 271 -5.14 -18.17 12.39
CA PRO A 271 -4.65 -18.00 13.76
C PRO A 271 -3.62 -19.08 14.16
N LEU A 272 -2.63 -18.68 14.96
CA LEU A 272 -1.65 -19.61 15.58
C LEU A 272 -2.21 -20.31 16.84
N GLY A 273 -3.49 -20.11 17.16
CA GLY A 273 -4.11 -20.58 18.38
C GLY A 273 -3.74 -19.73 19.60
N GLY A 274 -4.39 -20.03 20.72
CA GLY A 274 -4.24 -19.25 21.95
C GLY A 274 -5.28 -19.59 23.00
N VAL A 275 -5.26 -18.83 24.10
CA VAL A 275 -6.28 -18.86 25.14
C VAL A 275 -6.89 -17.47 25.27
N ALA A 276 -8.16 -17.36 24.90
CA ALA A 276 -8.95 -16.14 25.00
C ALA A 276 -9.63 -16.05 26.36
N VAL A 277 -9.67 -14.84 26.91
CA VAL A 277 -10.54 -14.47 28.03
C VAL A 277 -11.64 -13.56 27.50
N ILE A 278 -12.89 -13.95 27.70
CA ILE A 278 -14.09 -13.20 27.31
C ILE A 278 -14.70 -12.61 28.58
N ALA A 279 -14.99 -11.30 28.56
CA ALA A 279 -15.39 -10.53 29.73
C ALA A 279 -16.41 -9.42 29.41
N THR A 280 -16.93 -8.78 30.46
CA THR A 280 -17.85 -7.63 30.38
C THR A 280 -17.19 -6.32 29.95
N SER A 281 -15.87 -6.22 30.00
CA SER A 281 -15.09 -5.06 29.56
C SER A 281 -13.69 -5.46 29.06
N THR A 282 -13.07 -4.62 28.22
CA THR A 282 -11.67 -4.82 27.78
C THR A 282 -10.71 -4.94 28.96
N TRP A 283 -10.93 -4.14 30.03
CA TRP A 283 -10.11 -4.20 31.24
C TRP A 283 -10.21 -5.55 31.95
N ALA A 284 -11.43 -6.07 32.15
CA ALA A 284 -11.63 -7.38 32.78
C ALA A 284 -11.05 -8.52 31.94
N ALA A 285 -11.17 -8.45 30.59
CA ALA A 285 -10.54 -9.42 29.69
C ALA A 285 -9.00 -9.42 29.83
N LEU A 286 -8.38 -8.22 29.88
CA LEU A 286 -6.94 -8.08 30.05
C LEU A 286 -6.46 -8.54 31.44
N GLN A 287 -7.19 -8.23 32.52
CA GLN A 287 -6.83 -8.70 33.86
C GLN A 287 -6.99 -10.23 33.97
N GLY A 288 -8.07 -10.79 33.44
CA GLY A 288 -8.23 -12.25 33.38
C GLY A 288 -7.13 -12.92 32.57
N ARG A 289 -6.74 -12.35 31.41
CA ARG A 289 -5.63 -12.88 30.58
C ARG A 289 -4.32 -12.97 31.38
N ARG A 290 -3.99 -11.93 32.14
CA ARG A 290 -2.77 -11.88 32.99
C ARG A 290 -2.75 -12.96 34.10
N GLN A 291 -3.91 -13.51 34.46
CA GLN A 291 -4.04 -14.56 35.47
C GLN A 291 -4.05 -15.99 34.88
N LEU A 292 -3.96 -16.13 33.56
CA LEU A 292 -3.78 -17.43 32.92
C LEU A 292 -2.40 -18.00 33.25
N LYS A 293 -2.35 -19.27 33.66
CA LYS A 293 -1.11 -20.03 33.71
C LYS A 293 -1.10 -21.00 32.52
N LEU A 294 -0.28 -20.69 31.52
CA LEU A 294 -0.12 -21.50 30.32
C LEU A 294 1.24 -22.19 30.35
N GLU A 295 1.29 -23.45 29.91
CA GLU A 295 2.53 -24.09 29.49
C GLU A 295 2.50 -24.30 27.98
N TRP A 296 3.57 -23.86 27.33
CA TRP A 296 3.80 -24.04 25.91
C TRP A 296 4.91 -25.06 25.68
N ASP A 297 4.70 -25.94 24.71
CA ASP A 297 5.81 -26.57 24.00
C ASP A 297 6.26 -25.60 22.92
N LEU A 298 7.50 -25.11 23.00
CA LEU A 298 8.02 -24.08 22.11
C LEU A 298 8.38 -24.59 20.71
N GLY A 299 8.48 -25.91 20.53
CA GLY A 299 8.80 -26.51 19.23
C GLY A 299 10.15 -26.08 18.64
N PRO A 300 10.40 -26.34 17.34
CA PRO A 300 11.71 -26.16 16.70
C PRO A 300 12.24 -24.72 16.68
N ASN A 301 11.35 -23.72 16.72
CA ASN A 301 11.76 -22.30 16.73
C ASN A 301 12.02 -21.76 18.14
N GLY A 302 11.78 -22.55 19.21
CA GLY A 302 11.85 -22.08 20.60
C GLY A 302 13.21 -21.57 21.09
N THR A 303 14.27 -21.71 20.30
CA THR A 303 15.62 -21.20 20.52
C THR A 303 16.02 -20.07 19.56
N TYR A 304 15.07 -19.53 18.78
CA TYR A 304 15.35 -18.50 17.78
C TYR A 304 15.91 -17.21 18.41
N ASP A 305 17.07 -16.81 17.92
CA ASP A 305 17.78 -15.59 18.28
C ASP A 305 18.15 -14.83 17.00
N SER A 306 17.68 -13.59 16.89
CA SER A 306 17.87 -12.75 15.71
C SER A 306 19.31 -12.26 15.48
N HIS A 307 20.17 -12.25 16.51
CA HIS A 307 21.59 -11.92 16.35
C HIS A 307 22.36 -13.13 15.80
N ALA A 308 22.12 -14.32 16.34
CA ALA A 308 22.71 -15.55 15.83
C ALA A 308 22.24 -15.84 14.39
N TYR A 309 20.96 -15.65 14.11
CA TYR A 309 20.42 -15.83 12.76
C TYR A 309 20.94 -14.77 11.77
N ARG A 310 21.09 -13.51 12.18
CA ARG A 310 21.78 -12.48 11.38
C ARG A 310 23.16 -12.96 10.94
N LYS A 311 23.99 -13.44 11.88
CA LYS A 311 25.35 -13.90 11.57
C LYS A 311 25.35 -15.05 10.57
N ALA A 312 24.42 -16.00 10.71
CA ALA A 312 24.26 -17.10 9.76
C ALA A 312 23.85 -16.64 8.35
N LEU A 313 23.02 -15.60 8.22
CA LEU A 313 22.67 -15.01 6.92
C LEU A 313 23.84 -14.22 6.31
N GLU A 314 24.61 -13.49 7.12
CA GLU A 314 25.83 -12.80 6.70
C GLU A 314 26.88 -13.80 6.21
N ASP A 315 27.12 -14.90 6.93
CA ASP A 315 28.03 -15.97 6.51
C ASP A 315 27.57 -16.65 5.23
N ALA A 316 26.26 -16.88 5.07
CA ALA A 316 25.68 -17.42 3.83
C ALA A 316 25.82 -16.44 2.65
N ALA A 317 25.81 -15.13 2.89
CA ALA A 317 26.01 -14.12 1.86
C ALA A 317 27.46 -14.04 1.36
N GLN A 318 28.45 -14.44 2.18
CA GLN A 318 29.85 -14.53 1.76
C GLN A 318 30.14 -15.72 0.84
N GLN A 319 29.24 -16.71 0.75
CA GLN A 319 29.42 -17.92 -0.06
C GLN A 319 28.65 -17.83 -1.39
N PRO A 320 29.13 -18.50 -2.47
CA PRO A 320 28.38 -18.62 -3.72
C PRO A 320 26.97 -19.17 -3.49
N GLY A 321 25.96 -18.43 -3.92
CA GLY A 321 24.55 -18.79 -3.80
C GLY A 321 23.99 -19.47 -5.05
N LYS A 322 22.67 -19.70 -5.07
CA LYS A 322 21.97 -20.11 -6.29
C LYS A 322 21.97 -18.94 -7.28
N VAL A 323 22.59 -19.11 -8.44
CA VAL A 323 22.56 -18.11 -9.52
C VAL A 323 21.11 -17.87 -9.99
N VAL A 324 20.71 -16.59 -10.04
CA VAL A 324 19.36 -16.13 -10.45
C VAL A 324 19.38 -15.06 -11.55
N ARG A 325 20.56 -14.52 -11.87
CA ARG A 325 20.85 -13.75 -13.09
C ARG A 325 22.33 -13.94 -13.43
N ASN A 326 22.66 -14.12 -14.70
CA ASN A 326 24.04 -14.19 -15.16
C ASN A 326 24.18 -13.55 -16.55
N ASN A 327 25.01 -12.53 -16.67
CA ASN A 327 25.34 -11.82 -17.90
C ASN A 327 26.87 -11.64 -17.95
N GLY A 328 27.51 -11.99 -19.07
CA GLY A 328 28.97 -11.91 -19.20
C GLY A 328 29.74 -12.91 -18.31
N ASP A 329 31.00 -12.57 -17.99
CA ASP A 329 31.85 -13.31 -17.03
C ASP A 329 32.25 -12.38 -15.88
N THR A 330 31.42 -12.36 -14.85
CA THR A 330 31.62 -11.51 -13.67
C THR A 330 32.88 -11.89 -12.89
N SER A 331 33.28 -13.17 -12.88
CA SER A 331 34.48 -13.62 -12.16
C SER A 331 35.76 -13.14 -12.84
N ALA A 332 35.85 -13.26 -14.17
CA ALA A 332 36.98 -12.74 -14.93
C ALA A 332 37.03 -11.21 -14.88
N ALA A 333 35.88 -10.53 -14.99
CA ALA A 333 35.82 -9.08 -14.97
C ALA A 333 36.21 -8.48 -13.60
N LEU A 334 35.83 -9.11 -12.48
CA LEU A 334 36.28 -8.71 -11.14
C LEU A 334 37.80 -8.91 -10.96
N LYS A 335 38.35 -10.04 -11.41
CA LYS A 335 39.80 -10.33 -11.35
C LYS A 335 40.66 -9.35 -12.16
N ASN A 336 40.11 -8.84 -13.27
CA ASN A 336 40.79 -7.92 -14.19
C ASN A 336 40.48 -6.44 -13.92
N ALA A 337 39.70 -6.13 -12.88
CA ALA A 337 39.35 -4.75 -12.53
C ALA A 337 40.58 -3.96 -12.04
N ALA A 338 40.67 -2.68 -12.40
CA ALA A 338 41.70 -1.78 -11.90
C ALA A 338 41.49 -1.44 -10.42
N GLN A 339 40.24 -1.48 -9.96
CA GLN A 339 39.88 -1.35 -8.56
C GLN A 339 38.70 -2.27 -8.23
N HIS A 340 38.79 -2.99 -7.12
CA HIS A 340 37.73 -3.85 -6.61
C HIS A 340 37.09 -3.19 -5.37
N VAL A 341 35.76 -3.08 -5.37
CA VAL A 341 34.95 -2.56 -4.27
C VAL A 341 34.04 -3.68 -3.76
N SER A 342 33.99 -3.90 -2.46
CA SER A 342 33.15 -4.91 -1.81
C SER A 342 32.45 -4.31 -0.59
N ALA A 343 31.17 -4.63 -0.38
CA ALA A 343 30.39 -4.15 0.75
C ALA A 343 29.29 -5.15 1.19
N ASP A 344 29.00 -5.14 2.50
CA ASP A 344 27.95 -5.94 3.11
C ASP A 344 26.83 -5.06 3.68
N TYR A 345 25.59 -5.47 3.47
CA TYR A 345 24.39 -4.76 3.92
C TYR A 345 23.46 -5.69 4.68
N TYR A 346 22.87 -5.19 5.78
CA TYR A 346 21.88 -5.93 6.56
C TYR A 346 20.67 -5.07 6.90
N VAL A 347 19.46 -5.61 6.68
CA VAL A 347 18.19 -5.05 7.15
C VAL A 347 17.59 -5.97 8.23
N PRO A 348 17.24 -5.44 9.42
CA PRO A 348 16.64 -6.22 10.50
C PRO A 348 15.15 -6.50 10.26
N HIS A 349 14.52 -7.28 11.13
CA HIS A 349 13.06 -7.40 11.16
C HIS A 349 12.41 -6.04 11.38
N LEU A 350 11.46 -5.70 10.52
CA LEU A 350 10.58 -4.55 10.66
C LEU A 350 9.17 -5.04 11.04
N ALA A 351 8.66 -4.53 12.14
CA ALA A 351 7.26 -4.66 12.54
C ALA A 351 6.42 -3.54 11.90
N HIS A 352 5.17 -3.84 11.53
CA HIS A 352 4.23 -2.90 10.91
C HIS A 352 3.85 -1.75 11.85
N ALA A 353 3.67 -2.08 13.14
CA ALA A 353 3.50 -1.13 14.24
C ALA A 353 2.50 0.02 13.98
N ALA A 354 1.40 -0.24 13.25
CA ALA A 354 0.36 0.74 12.93
C ALA A 354 -0.15 1.47 14.18
N MET A 355 -0.61 2.73 14.07
CA MET A 355 -1.02 3.50 15.25
C MET A 355 -2.21 2.86 15.98
N GLU A 356 -3.21 2.40 15.22
CA GLU A 356 -4.31 1.55 15.70
C GLU A 356 -3.87 0.06 15.67
N PRO A 357 -3.73 -0.62 16.83
CA PRO A 357 -3.51 -2.07 16.90
C PRO A 357 -4.70 -2.85 16.32
N LEU A 358 -4.57 -4.17 16.23
CA LEU A 358 -5.62 -5.00 15.65
C LEU A 358 -6.86 -5.10 16.55
N ALA A 359 -8.01 -4.74 15.98
CA ALA A 359 -9.32 -4.86 16.61
C ALA A 359 -10.35 -5.31 15.57
N ALA A 360 -11.22 -6.23 15.97
CA ALA A 360 -12.36 -6.68 15.17
C ALA A 360 -13.55 -6.96 16.09
N THR A 361 -14.73 -6.53 15.68
CA THR A 361 -15.98 -6.85 16.37
C THR A 361 -16.78 -7.81 15.49
N ALA A 362 -17.19 -8.95 16.03
CA ALA A 362 -17.92 -9.97 15.29
C ALA A 362 -19.21 -10.37 16.01
N SER A 363 -20.22 -10.77 15.24
CA SER A 363 -21.48 -11.36 15.68
C SER A 363 -21.69 -12.68 14.95
N PHE A 364 -22.21 -13.69 15.66
CA PHE A 364 -22.58 -14.99 15.10
C PHE A 364 -24.00 -15.34 15.55
N ALA A 365 -24.93 -15.49 14.60
CA ALA A 365 -26.32 -15.83 14.90
C ALA A 365 -26.92 -16.65 13.75
N ASN A 366 -27.62 -17.75 14.08
CA ASN A 366 -28.36 -18.58 13.12
C ASN A 366 -27.53 -19.06 11.91
N GLY A 367 -26.23 -19.29 12.09
CA GLY A 367 -25.29 -19.69 11.03
C GLY A 367 -24.75 -18.52 10.17
N ALA A 368 -25.27 -17.30 10.36
CA ALA A 368 -24.75 -16.09 9.75
C ALA A 368 -23.70 -15.42 10.66
N VAL A 369 -22.74 -14.74 10.02
CA VAL A 369 -21.60 -14.10 10.65
C VAL A 369 -21.48 -12.68 10.12
N GLU A 370 -21.40 -11.69 11.00
CA GLU A 370 -21.17 -10.29 10.62
C GLU A 370 -19.96 -9.76 11.38
N VAL A 371 -19.01 -9.14 10.67
CA VAL A 371 -17.77 -8.63 11.26
C VAL A 371 -17.52 -7.20 10.80
N TRP A 372 -17.24 -6.32 11.75
CA TRP A 372 -16.78 -4.95 11.53
C TRP A 372 -15.30 -4.87 11.88
N THR A 373 -14.47 -4.44 10.92
CA THR A 373 -13.02 -4.46 11.08
C THR A 373 -12.27 -3.52 10.13
N ALA A 374 -11.09 -3.12 10.55
CA ALA A 374 -10.13 -2.31 9.80
C ALA A 374 -9.28 -3.22 8.90
N THR A 375 -9.76 -3.61 7.71
CA THR A 375 -9.09 -4.56 6.80
C THR A 375 -8.71 -3.98 5.44
N GLN A 376 -7.53 -4.37 4.92
CA GLN A 376 -7.04 -4.05 3.57
C GLN A 376 -7.56 -5.02 2.48
N ASN A 377 -8.05 -6.19 2.89
CA ASN A 377 -8.53 -7.25 2.01
C ASN A 377 -9.76 -7.92 2.63
N PRO A 378 -10.96 -7.33 2.46
CA PRO A 378 -12.17 -7.81 3.10
C PRO A 378 -12.66 -9.14 2.52
N GLN A 379 -12.34 -9.44 1.27
CA GLN A 379 -12.66 -10.72 0.62
C GLN A 379 -11.86 -11.86 1.25
N GLN A 380 -10.54 -11.72 1.40
CA GLN A 380 -9.74 -12.72 2.12
C GLN A 380 -10.16 -12.88 3.59
N ALA A 381 -10.58 -11.78 4.25
CA ALA A 381 -11.11 -11.85 5.61
C ALA A 381 -12.40 -12.69 5.68
N ARG A 382 -13.30 -12.51 4.72
CA ARG A 382 -14.54 -13.28 4.57
C ARG A 382 -14.24 -14.77 4.38
N THR A 383 -13.33 -15.11 3.46
CA THR A 383 -12.90 -16.50 3.22
C THR A 383 -12.28 -17.14 4.46
N THR A 384 -11.39 -16.45 5.17
CA THR A 384 -10.70 -17.00 6.36
C THR A 384 -11.65 -17.16 7.55
N VAL A 385 -12.64 -16.27 7.72
CA VAL A 385 -13.72 -16.45 8.71
C VAL A 385 -14.60 -17.66 8.38
N ALA A 386 -15.00 -17.82 7.11
CA ALA A 386 -15.80 -18.96 6.65
C ALA A 386 -15.08 -20.30 6.93
N GLN A 387 -13.79 -20.37 6.58
CA GLN A 387 -12.92 -21.53 6.85
C GLN A 387 -12.75 -21.83 8.35
N MET A 388 -12.55 -20.81 9.18
CA MET A 388 -12.38 -20.96 10.64
C MET A 388 -13.64 -21.51 11.32
N LEU A 389 -14.81 -21.13 10.83
CA LEU A 389 -16.09 -21.47 11.44
C LEU A 389 -16.78 -22.70 10.84
N GLY A 390 -16.35 -23.15 9.66
CA GLY A 390 -17.01 -24.22 8.91
C GLY A 390 -18.33 -23.78 8.27
N VAL A 391 -18.49 -22.48 7.98
CA VAL A 391 -19.72 -21.92 7.36
C VAL A 391 -19.51 -21.61 5.89
N GLN A 392 -20.61 -21.47 5.15
CA GLN A 392 -20.59 -21.04 3.77
C GLN A 392 -20.16 -19.57 3.65
N GLU A 393 -19.37 -19.23 2.63
CA GLU A 393 -18.82 -17.87 2.48
C GLU A 393 -19.91 -16.80 2.24
N GLN A 394 -21.09 -17.19 1.75
CA GLN A 394 -22.24 -16.30 1.59
C GLN A 394 -22.94 -15.98 2.92
N ALA A 395 -22.64 -16.73 3.99
CA ALA A 395 -23.13 -16.46 5.34
C ALA A 395 -22.25 -15.46 6.11
N VAL A 396 -21.13 -15.00 5.52
CA VAL A 396 -20.17 -14.08 6.16
C VAL A 396 -20.22 -12.70 5.51
N THR A 397 -20.55 -11.68 6.31
CA THR A 397 -20.54 -10.26 5.93
C THR A 397 -19.36 -9.54 6.58
N ILE A 398 -18.55 -8.84 5.78
CA ILE A 398 -17.44 -8.00 6.26
C ILE A 398 -17.76 -6.53 6.00
N ASN A 399 -17.97 -5.78 7.08
CA ASN A 399 -18.13 -4.34 7.11
C ASN A 399 -16.76 -3.68 7.35
N VAL A 400 -16.28 -2.90 6.37
CA VAL A 400 -14.96 -2.26 6.42
C VAL A 400 -15.07 -0.91 7.12
N THR A 401 -14.34 -0.74 8.23
CA THR A 401 -14.18 0.55 8.92
C THR A 401 -12.97 1.32 8.37
N LEU A 402 -12.72 2.53 8.86
CA LEU A 402 -11.44 3.21 8.60
C LEU A 402 -10.28 2.46 9.27
N LEU A 403 -9.07 2.54 8.68
CA LEU A 403 -7.85 1.92 9.21
C LEU A 403 -6.93 3.00 9.80
N GLY A 404 -6.56 2.89 11.07
CA GLY A 404 -5.54 3.72 11.72
C GLY A 404 -4.10 3.33 11.33
N GLY A 405 -3.84 3.29 10.02
CA GLY A 405 -2.67 2.68 9.40
C GLY A 405 -2.81 1.17 9.22
N GLY A 406 -2.14 0.63 8.19
CA GLY A 406 -2.17 -0.81 7.86
C GLY A 406 -0.81 -1.36 7.42
N PHE A 407 -0.12 -0.67 6.51
CA PHE A 407 1.24 -0.98 6.04
C PHE A 407 1.47 -2.41 5.49
N GLY A 408 0.41 -3.19 5.29
CA GLY A 408 0.47 -4.62 4.97
C GLY A 408 -0.11 -5.52 6.07
N ARG A 409 -0.10 -5.14 7.36
CA ARG A 409 -0.54 -6.02 8.45
C ARG A 409 -2.03 -6.33 8.38
N LYS A 410 -2.83 -5.31 8.04
CA LYS A 410 -4.29 -5.39 7.98
C LYS A 410 -4.81 -6.10 6.72
N SER A 411 -3.95 -6.69 5.88
CA SER A 411 -4.37 -7.68 4.87
C SER A 411 -4.25 -9.14 5.34
N LYS A 412 -3.65 -9.41 6.51
CA LYS A 412 -3.63 -10.72 7.16
C LYS A 412 -4.82 -10.81 8.15
N PRO A 413 -5.92 -11.54 7.84
CA PRO A 413 -7.14 -11.57 8.67
C PRO A 413 -7.12 -12.53 9.88
N ASP A 414 -5.95 -12.88 10.44
CA ASP A 414 -5.86 -13.81 11.57
C ASP A 414 -6.74 -13.35 12.75
N TYR A 415 -6.61 -12.09 13.15
CA TYR A 415 -7.43 -11.45 14.19
C TYR A 415 -8.94 -11.37 13.87
N VAL A 416 -9.33 -11.35 12.58
CA VAL A 416 -10.74 -11.32 12.16
C VAL A 416 -11.39 -12.69 12.38
N ALA A 417 -10.67 -13.75 12.02
CA ALA A 417 -11.09 -15.13 12.26
C ALA A 417 -11.15 -15.46 13.76
N GLU A 418 -10.20 -14.97 14.56
CA GLU A 418 -10.26 -15.08 16.03
C GLU A 418 -11.52 -14.41 16.60
N ALA A 419 -11.83 -13.18 16.19
CA ALA A 419 -13.03 -12.48 16.68
C ALA A 419 -14.33 -13.24 16.33
N ALA A 420 -14.45 -13.73 15.10
CA ALA A 420 -15.61 -14.47 14.65
C ALA A 420 -15.77 -15.83 15.36
N PHE A 421 -14.66 -16.55 15.60
CA PHE A 421 -14.64 -17.75 16.43
C PHE A 421 -15.13 -17.44 17.85
N LEU A 422 -14.59 -16.40 18.49
CA LEU A 422 -14.98 -16.04 19.86
C LEU A 422 -16.43 -15.57 19.98
N ALA A 423 -16.99 -14.90 18.97
CA ALA A 423 -18.41 -14.56 18.93
C ALA A 423 -19.32 -15.80 18.94
N ARG A 424 -18.97 -16.84 18.16
CA ARG A 424 -19.66 -18.14 18.18
C ARG A 424 -19.54 -18.79 19.56
N GLU A 425 -18.33 -18.90 20.10
CA GLU A 425 -18.08 -19.53 21.41
C GLU A 425 -18.67 -18.75 22.60
N ALA A 426 -18.97 -17.46 22.43
CA ALA A 426 -19.66 -16.64 23.43
C ALA A 426 -21.19 -16.73 23.36
N GLY A 427 -21.76 -17.09 22.20
CA GLY A 427 -23.20 -16.94 21.95
C GLY A 427 -23.69 -15.48 21.95
N ALA A 428 -22.78 -14.52 21.71
CA ALA A 428 -23.02 -13.09 21.76
C ALA A 428 -21.99 -12.36 20.88
N PRO A 429 -22.24 -11.10 20.46
CA PRO A 429 -21.24 -10.32 19.75
C PRO A 429 -19.98 -10.14 20.61
N VAL A 430 -18.79 -10.24 20.00
CA VAL A 430 -17.49 -10.10 20.69
C VAL A 430 -16.62 -9.09 19.97
N LYS A 431 -16.11 -8.10 20.71
CA LYS A 431 -14.99 -7.26 20.31
C LYS A 431 -13.68 -7.88 20.80
N LEU A 432 -12.85 -8.36 19.87
CA LEU A 432 -11.47 -8.73 20.14
C LEU A 432 -10.58 -7.48 20.04
N THR A 433 -9.75 -7.24 21.05
CA THR A 433 -8.76 -6.15 21.06
C THR A 433 -7.37 -6.72 21.33
N TRP A 434 -6.41 -6.40 20.46
CA TRP A 434 -4.99 -6.66 20.67
C TRP A 434 -4.35 -5.48 21.41
N THR A 435 -3.43 -5.76 22.34
CA THR A 435 -2.56 -4.72 22.87
C THR A 435 -1.42 -4.41 21.90
N ARG A 436 -0.67 -3.32 22.14
CA ARG A 436 0.52 -2.99 21.35
C ARG A 436 1.56 -4.10 21.40
N GLU A 437 1.71 -4.74 22.56
CA GLU A 437 2.65 -5.83 22.79
C GLU A 437 2.21 -7.10 22.03
N ASP A 438 0.91 -7.35 21.92
CA ASP A 438 0.38 -8.45 21.10
C ASP A 438 0.66 -8.21 19.61
N ASP A 439 0.40 -6.99 19.11
CA ASP A 439 0.60 -6.58 17.72
C ASP A 439 2.05 -6.76 17.27
N ILE A 440 3.01 -6.35 18.11
CA ILE A 440 4.44 -6.54 17.84
C ILE A 440 4.86 -8.01 17.96
N ARG A 441 4.47 -8.74 19.01
CA ARG A 441 4.89 -10.15 19.19
C ARG A 441 4.27 -11.10 18.16
N ASN A 442 3.05 -10.82 17.73
CA ASN A 442 2.28 -11.62 16.79
C ASN A 442 2.09 -10.86 15.46
N ASP A 443 3.15 -10.20 15.00
CA ASP A 443 3.20 -9.62 13.66
C ASP A 443 3.42 -10.72 12.59
N TYR A 444 3.36 -10.30 11.33
CA TYR A 444 3.96 -10.96 10.17
C TYR A 444 5.17 -10.12 9.77
N PHE A 445 6.31 -10.32 10.44
CA PHE A 445 7.48 -9.45 10.27
C PHE A 445 7.94 -9.37 8.82
N HIS A 446 8.46 -8.20 8.45
CA HIS A 446 9.27 -8.08 7.25
C HIS A 446 10.52 -8.97 7.35
N ALA A 447 10.96 -9.52 6.22
CA ALA A 447 12.11 -10.41 6.17
C ALA A 447 13.41 -9.66 6.48
N VAL A 448 14.20 -10.21 7.39
CA VAL A 448 15.62 -9.85 7.48
C VAL A 448 16.31 -10.14 6.15
N CYS A 449 17.32 -9.36 5.79
CA CYS A 449 18.03 -9.56 4.54
C CYS A 449 19.51 -9.19 4.73
N ALA A 450 20.39 -10.19 4.58
CA ALA A 450 21.82 -9.98 4.43
C ALA A 450 22.17 -9.97 2.94
N GLN A 451 23.02 -9.04 2.53
CA GLN A 451 23.43 -8.88 1.14
C GLN A 451 24.94 -8.62 1.08
N HIS A 452 25.60 -9.29 0.15
CA HIS A 452 27.01 -9.10 -0.17
C HIS A 452 27.11 -8.62 -1.62
N MET A 453 27.94 -7.60 -1.86
CA MET A 453 28.06 -6.97 -3.17
C MET A 453 29.54 -6.74 -3.50
N GLU A 454 29.94 -7.16 -4.71
CA GLU A 454 31.27 -6.90 -5.28
C GLU A 454 31.12 -6.13 -6.60
N GLY A 455 32.06 -5.24 -6.89
CA GLY A 455 32.02 -4.35 -8.05
C GLY A 455 33.41 -4.05 -8.57
N GLY A 456 33.60 -4.26 -9.88
CA GLY A 456 34.85 -3.99 -10.56
C GLY A 456 34.80 -2.65 -11.29
N LEU A 457 35.78 -1.79 -11.04
CA LEU A 457 35.99 -0.53 -11.76
C LEU A 457 37.18 -0.66 -12.73
N ASP A 458 37.06 -0.05 -13.91
CA ASP A 458 38.20 0.14 -14.82
C ASP A 458 39.10 1.32 -14.39
N ALA A 459 40.18 1.56 -15.15
CA ALA A 459 41.13 2.63 -14.87
C ALA A 459 40.55 4.06 -15.04
N GLN A 460 39.34 4.19 -15.58
CA GLN A 460 38.59 5.44 -15.73
C GLN A 460 37.50 5.59 -14.64
N GLY A 461 37.31 4.57 -13.80
CA GLY A 461 36.28 4.53 -12.76
C GLY A 461 34.88 4.21 -13.30
N ALA A 462 34.77 3.50 -14.44
CA ALA A 462 33.50 2.95 -14.91
C ALA A 462 33.31 1.50 -14.41
N THR A 463 32.08 1.15 -14.07
CA THR A 463 31.73 -0.16 -13.50
C THR A 463 31.62 -1.23 -14.58
N ILE A 464 32.56 -2.19 -14.57
CA ILE A 464 32.67 -3.27 -15.56
C ILE A 464 32.15 -4.62 -15.07
N ALA A 465 32.00 -4.78 -13.75
CA ALA A 465 31.54 -6.02 -13.12
C ALA A 465 30.65 -5.74 -11.91
N TRP A 466 29.66 -6.61 -11.67
CA TRP A 466 28.72 -6.51 -10.55
C TRP A 466 28.30 -7.90 -10.07
N LEU A 467 28.63 -8.26 -8.83
CA LEU A 467 28.10 -9.41 -8.13
C LEU A 467 27.15 -8.95 -7.02
N HIS A 468 25.98 -9.57 -6.91
CA HIS A 468 25.04 -9.31 -5.82
C HIS A 468 24.46 -10.61 -5.27
N ARG A 469 24.85 -10.96 -4.05
CA ARG A 469 24.27 -12.07 -3.28
C ARG A 469 23.23 -11.51 -2.32
N SER A 470 22.01 -12.03 -2.35
CA SER A 470 20.93 -11.64 -1.43
C SER A 470 20.40 -12.86 -0.68
N VAL A 471 20.34 -12.79 0.65
CA VAL A 471 19.99 -13.91 1.53
C VAL A 471 18.91 -13.47 2.51
N PHE A 472 17.69 -13.98 2.32
CA PHE A 472 16.49 -13.58 3.07
C PHE A 472 15.46 -14.72 3.09
N PRO A 473 14.72 -14.91 4.21
CA PRO A 473 13.60 -15.85 4.22
C PRO A 473 12.45 -15.31 3.37
N SER A 474 11.96 -16.14 2.43
CA SER A 474 10.88 -15.79 1.49
C SER A 474 9.51 -15.69 2.19
N ILE A 475 8.63 -14.81 1.70
CA ILE A 475 7.21 -14.75 2.06
C ILE A 475 6.51 -16.09 1.74
N GLY A 476 7.01 -16.86 0.76
CA GLY A 476 6.49 -18.18 0.40
C GLY A 476 6.48 -19.17 1.57
N SER A 477 7.40 -19.04 2.53
CA SER A 477 7.46 -19.89 3.73
C SER A 477 6.23 -19.77 4.64
N THR A 478 5.49 -18.66 4.54
CA THR A 478 4.24 -18.45 5.28
C THR A 478 3.08 -19.29 4.72
N PHE A 479 3.20 -19.80 3.49
CA PHE A 479 2.16 -20.58 2.80
C PHE A 479 2.58 -22.00 2.40
N THR A 480 3.88 -22.24 2.21
CA THR A 480 4.43 -23.51 1.72
C THR A 480 5.60 -23.93 2.61
N PRO A 481 5.67 -25.20 3.08
CA PRO A 481 6.77 -25.66 3.92
C PRO A 481 8.09 -25.68 3.14
N ASN A 482 9.21 -25.62 3.86
CA ASN A 482 10.57 -25.79 3.35
C ASN A 482 11.03 -24.79 2.25
N VAL A 483 10.32 -23.66 2.07
CA VAL A 483 10.77 -22.59 1.19
C VAL A 483 11.92 -21.83 1.86
N VAL A 484 13.11 -21.92 1.26
CA VAL A 484 14.35 -21.27 1.73
C VAL A 484 14.99 -20.31 0.71
N TYR A 485 14.41 -20.19 -0.48
CA TYR A 485 14.87 -19.29 -1.55
C TYR A 485 13.75 -18.32 -1.93
N GLY A 486 14.13 -17.13 -2.39
CA GLY A 486 13.22 -16.14 -2.95
C GLY A 486 12.61 -16.60 -4.27
N SER A 487 11.34 -16.28 -4.48
CA SER A 487 10.67 -16.42 -5.77
C SER A 487 11.14 -15.34 -6.77
N ALA A 488 10.91 -15.56 -8.07
CA ALA A 488 11.24 -14.59 -9.12
C ALA A 488 10.64 -13.20 -8.85
N GLY A 489 9.42 -13.13 -8.30
CA GLY A 489 8.76 -11.89 -7.92
C GLY A 489 9.30 -11.22 -6.65
N GLU A 490 10.08 -11.90 -5.82
CA GLU A 490 10.78 -11.31 -4.65
C GLU A 490 12.18 -10.81 -5.04
N LEU A 491 12.86 -11.55 -5.91
CA LEU A 491 14.17 -11.20 -6.47
C LEU A 491 14.07 -10.05 -7.49
N GLY A 492 12.99 -10.01 -8.28
CA GLY A 492 12.61 -8.90 -9.18
C GLY A 492 12.04 -7.67 -8.43
N GLN A 493 12.70 -7.29 -7.34
CA GLN A 493 12.45 -6.06 -6.57
C GLN A 493 13.77 -5.36 -6.21
N GLY A 494 14.76 -5.46 -7.10
CA GLY A 494 16.08 -4.85 -7.03
C GLY A 494 17.25 -5.78 -7.35
N VAL A 495 17.12 -7.10 -7.19
CA VAL A 495 18.25 -8.03 -7.42
C VAL A 495 18.36 -8.38 -8.91
N THR A 496 17.31 -8.95 -9.50
CA THR A 496 17.36 -9.41 -10.89
C THR A 496 16.93 -8.34 -11.89
N ASP A 497 16.07 -7.39 -11.49
CA ASP A 497 15.60 -6.26 -12.32
C ASP A 497 16.43 -4.98 -12.20
N MET A 498 17.64 -5.09 -11.66
CA MET A 498 18.64 -4.01 -11.62
C MET A 498 18.87 -3.42 -13.04
N PRO A 499 18.74 -2.08 -13.22
CA PRO A 499 18.60 -1.44 -14.53
C PRO A 499 19.91 -0.93 -15.15
N TYR A 500 21.06 -1.21 -14.52
CA TYR A 500 22.34 -0.60 -14.89
C TYR A 500 22.94 -1.21 -16.17
N GLU A 501 23.74 -0.42 -16.88
CA GLU A 501 24.43 -0.78 -18.12
C GLU A 501 25.83 -1.34 -17.79
N VAL A 502 25.86 -2.48 -17.09
CA VAL A 502 27.08 -3.21 -16.73
C VAL A 502 27.18 -4.49 -17.56
N ALA A 503 28.34 -4.73 -18.18
CA ALA A 503 28.52 -5.85 -19.11
C ALA A 503 28.56 -7.23 -18.42
N ASN A 504 29.11 -7.29 -17.20
CA ASN A 504 29.26 -8.52 -16.43
C ASN A 504 28.47 -8.41 -15.12
N VAL A 505 27.36 -9.15 -15.02
CA VAL A 505 26.43 -9.11 -13.88
C VAL A 505 26.09 -10.52 -13.44
N GLN A 506 26.35 -10.84 -12.18
CA GLN A 506 25.92 -12.08 -11.55
C GLN A 506 25.10 -11.75 -10.31
N CYS A 507 23.87 -12.28 -10.23
CA CYS A 507 23.06 -12.19 -9.03
C CYS A 507 22.76 -13.58 -8.49
N GLU A 508 22.86 -13.74 -7.17
CA GLU A 508 22.71 -15.01 -6.49
C GLU A 508 21.77 -14.89 -5.29
N ASN A 509 21.08 -15.98 -4.97
CA ASN A 509 20.24 -16.08 -3.78
C ASN A 509 20.74 -17.21 -2.87
N GLY A 510 21.13 -16.86 -1.65
CA GLY A 510 21.49 -17.82 -0.61
C GLY A 510 20.25 -18.38 0.09
N ALA A 511 20.39 -19.58 0.67
CA ALA A 511 19.30 -20.23 1.40
C ALA A 511 19.08 -19.58 2.78
N ALA A 512 17.81 -19.32 3.13
CA ALA A 512 17.41 -18.74 4.40
C ALA A 512 16.08 -19.36 4.90
N PRO A 513 16.10 -20.26 5.90
CA PRO A 513 14.89 -20.84 6.48
C PRO A 513 14.16 -19.83 7.36
N ALA A 514 12.83 -19.76 7.28
CA ALA A 514 12.03 -18.82 8.07
C ALA A 514 11.69 -19.36 9.47
N HIS A 515 12.06 -18.59 10.50
CA HIS A 515 11.76 -18.89 11.92
C HIS A 515 10.56 -18.10 12.48
N THR A 516 10.05 -17.14 11.72
CA THR A 516 8.88 -16.32 12.05
C THR A 516 7.90 -16.30 10.87
N ARG A 517 6.69 -15.78 11.07
CA ARG A 517 5.75 -15.53 9.96
C ARG A 517 6.30 -14.35 9.14
N ILE A 518 6.78 -14.64 7.93
CA ILE A 518 7.27 -13.59 7.01
C ILE A 518 6.09 -12.95 6.29
N GLY A 519 6.03 -11.62 6.29
CA GLY A 519 4.98 -10.87 5.64
C GLY A 519 5.50 -9.71 4.81
N TRP A 520 4.69 -9.30 3.83
CA TRP A 520 4.87 -8.01 3.19
C TRP A 520 4.58 -6.88 4.17
N TYR A 521 5.61 -6.10 4.47
CA TYR A 521 5.52 -4.72 4.94
C TYR A 521 5.49 -3.78 3.72
N ARG A 522 5.13 -2.49 3.89
CA ARG A 522 5.08 -1.49 2.80
C ARG A 522 6.37 -1.49 1.98
N SER A 523 6.25 -1.65 0.66
CA SER A 523 7.37 -1.78 -0.31
C SER A 523 8.00 -3.18 -0.45
N VAL A 524 7.71 -4.12 0.46
CA VAL A 524 8.13 -5.54 0.39
C VAL A 524 9.66 -5.69 0.27
N TYR A 525 10.21 -6.38 -0.73
CA TYR A 525 11.67 -6.59 -0.85
C TYR A 525 12.40 -5.42 -1.50
N ASN A 526 11.68 -4.42 -2.02
CA ASN A 526 12.28 -3.16 -2.46
C ASN A 526 12.98 -2.40 -1.32
N ILE A 527 12.66 -2.66 -0.04
CA ILE A 527 13.32 -2.03 1.11
C ILE A 527 14.80 -2.47 1.17
N PRO A 528 15.13 -3.76 1.42
CA PRO A 528 16.52 -4.18 1.55
C PRO A 528 17.30 -4.06 0.25
N HIS A 529 16.71 -4.43 -0.89
CA HIS A 529 17.41 -4.37 -2.16
C HIS A 529 17.66 -2.91 -2.59
N GLY A 530 16.65 -2.03 -2.51
CA GLY A 530 16.82 -0.61 -2.84
C GLY A 530 17.83 0.11 -1.93
N PHE A 531 17.90 -0.27 -0.65
CA PHE A 531 18.93 0.22 0.28
C PHE A 531 20.34 -0.19 -0.14
N ALA A 532 20.56 -1.49 -0.41
CA ALA A 532 21.87 -2.01 -0.81
C ALA A 532 22.31 -1.47 -2.19
N LEU A 533 21.42 -1.51 -3.19
CA LEU A 533 21.67 -0.94 -4.52
C LEU A 533 22.08 0.53 -4.44
N GLY A 534 21.32 1.36 -3.72
CA GLY A 534 21.59 2.80 -3.62
C GLY A 534 22.90 3.09 -2.90
N SER A 535 23.16 2.37 -1.80
CA SER A 535 24.40 2.52 -1.03
C SER A 535 25.62 2.10 -1.84
N PHE A 536 25.56 0.95 -2.53
CA PHE A 536 26.70 0.42 -3.28
C PHE A 536 27.07 1.29 -4.49
N VAL A 537 26.10 1.99 -5.10
CA VAL A 537 26.40 2.98 -6.15
C VAL A 537 27.15 4.20 -5.59
N ASP A 538 26.81 4.66 -4.38
CA ASP A 538 27.58 5.72 -3.71
C ASP A 538 29.00 5.24 -3.33
N GLU A 539 29.18 3.97 -2.90
CA GLU A 539 30.51 3.38 -2.64
C GLU A 539 31.38 3.28 -3.91
N LEU A 540 30.81 2.81 -5.02
CA LEU A 540 31.49 2.77 -6.33
C LEU A 540 31.88 4.18 -6.80
N ALA A 541 31.00 5.17 -6.63
CA ALA A 541 31.30 6.57 -6.94
C ALA A 541 32.44 7.12 -6.06
N ALA A 542 32.44 6.79 -4.77
CA ALA A 542 33.48 7.21 -3.83
C ALA A 542 34.85 6.58 -4.17
N ALA A 543 34.88 5.28 -4.48
CA ALA A 543 36.09 4.58 -4.92
C ALA A 543 36.66 5.18 -6.22
N ALA A 544 35.79 5.43 -7.20
CA ALA A 544 36.12 6.11 -8.46
C ALA A 544 36.46 7.60 -8.30
N ARG A 545 36.26 8.19 -7.11
CA ARG A 545 36.38 9.63 -6.81
C ARG A 545 35.51 10.51 -7.72
N GLN A 546 34.34 10.01 -8.10
CA GLN A 546 33.37 10.68 -8.97
C GLN A 546 32.22 11.29 -8.15
N ASP A 547 31.56 12.30 -8.73
CA ASP A 547 30.30 12.80 -8.18
C ASP A 547 29.22 11.71 -8.26
N PRO A 548 28.52 11.36 -7.15
CA PRO A 548 27.54 10.27 -7.15
C PRO A 548 26.38 10.43 -8.15
N VAL A 549 25.89 11.65 -8.37
CA VAL A 549 24.84 11.90 -9.38
C VAL A 549 25.38 11.61 -10.79
N ARG A 550 26.61 12.03 -11.09
CA ARG A 550 27.27 11.72 -12.37
C ARG A 550 27.52 10.23 -12.53
N HIS A 551 28.04 9.55 -11.50
CA HIS A 551 28.34 8.12 -11.54
C HIS A 551 27.06 7.30 -11.73
N LEU A 552 26.01 7.53 -10.93
CA LEU A 552 24.69 6.90 -11.08
C LEU A 552 24.07 7.14 -12.46
N LEU A 553 24.19 8.35 -13.03
CA LEU A 553 23.70 8.64 -14.38
C LEU A 553 24.51 7.95 -15.48
N ALA A 554 25.81 7.74 -15.29
CA ALA A 554 26.63 6.96 -16.22
C ALA A 554 26.30 5.46 -16.11
N LEU A 555 26.13 4.95 -14.89
CA LEU A 555 25.79 3.56 -14.58
C LEU A 555 24.39 3.17 -15.07
N LEU A 556 23.42 4.09 -15.07
CA LEU A 556 22.12 3.89 -15.73
C LEU A 556 22.23 3.77 -17.26
N GLY A 557 23.30 4.29 -17.85
CA GLY A 557 23.61 4.16 -19.26
C GLY A 557 22.75 5.02 -20.18
N SER A 558 22.71 4.63 -21.45
CA SER A 558 21.87 5.30 -22.45
C SER A 558 20.37 5.04 -22.22
N PRO A 559 19.48 6.00 -22.57
CA PRO A 559 18.03 5.83 -22.52
C PRO A 559 17.56 4.61 -23.33
N ARG A 560 17.02 3.60 -22.62
CA ARG A 560 16.51 2.35 -23.19
C ARG A 560 15.40 1.76 -22.32
N HIS A 561 14.62 0.85 -22.90
CA HIS A 561 13.83 -0.09 -22.12
C HIS A 561 14.71 -1.31 -21.83
N VAL A 562 14.78 -1.76 -20.58
CA VAL A 562 15.54 -2.96 -20.20
C VAL A 562 14.70 -4.20 -20.50
N ASP A 563 15.18 -5.02 -21.44
CA ASP A 563 14.62 -6.33 -21.74
C ASP A 563 15.23 -7.39 -20.81
N LEU A 564 14.49 -7.76 -19.77
CA LEU A 564 14.92 -8.78 -18.81
C LEU A 564 14.74 -10.21 -19.35
N HIS A 565 13.84 -10.43 -20.31
CA HIS A 565 13.64 -11.75 -20.91
C HIS A 565 14.81 -12.11 -21.83
N ALA A 566 15.34 -11.17 -22.60
CA ALA A 566 16.58 -11.32 -23.34
C ALA A 566 17.81 -11.61 -22.44
N LEU A 567 17.75 -11.23 -21.16
CA LEU A 567 18.77 -11.52 -20.14
C LEU A 567 18.49 -12.82 -19.36
N GLY A 568 17.51 -13.63 -19.76
CA GLY A 568 17.16 -14.90 -19.12
C GLY A 568 16.47 -14.77 -17.76
N VAL A 569 15.97 -13.59 -17.41
CA VAL A 569 15.33 -13.31 -16.11
C VAL A 569 13.81 -13.48 -16.23
N ASP A 570 13.24 -14.35 -15.39
CA ASP A 570 11.81 -14.37 -15.11
C ASP A 570 11.44 -13.12 -14.30
N TYR A 571 10.66 -12.22 -14.91
CA TYR A 571 10.28 -10.95 -14.29
C TYR A 571 8.75 -10.72 -14.37
N PRO A 572 8.01 -10.94 -13.27
CA PRO A 572 6.55 -10.79 -13.28
C PRO A 572 6.07 -9.32 -13.28
N ASN A 573 6.96 -8.33 -13.25
CA ASN A 573 6.67 -6.89 -13.33
C ASN A 573 5.44 -6.43 -12.50
N TYR A 574 5.33 -6.90 -11.25
CA TYR A 574 4.20 -6.59 -10.35
C TYR A 574 2.80 -6.95 -10.92
N GLY A 575 2.74 -7.98 -11.78
CA GLY A 575 1.55 -8.44 -12.48
C GLY A 575 1.03 -7.46 -13.53
N ALA A 576 1.92 -6.70 -14.18
CA ALA A 576 1.57 -5.74 -15.24
C ALA A 576 2.37 -6.02 -16.52
N SER A 577 1.79 -5.73 -17.68
CA SER A 577 2.48 -5.89 -18.98
C SER A 577 3.79 -5.09 -18.99
N ILE A 578 4.86 -5.72 -19.49
CA ILE A 578 6.15 -5.06 -19.71
C ILE A 578 6.10 -4.08 -20.88
N ASP A 579 5.21 -4.28 -21.86
CA ASP A 579 5.04 -3.39 -23.00
C ASP A 579 4.44 -2.02 -22.60
N GLU A 580 3.49 -2.04 -21.67
CA GLU A 580 2.86 -0.83 -21.14
C GLU A 580 3.66 -0.20 -19.99
N TYR A 581 4.25 -1.05 -19.13
CA TYR A 581 5.08 -0.62 -18.01
C TYR A 581 6.51 -1.19 -18.11
N PRO A 582 7.30 -0.76 -19.11
CA PRO A 582 8.69 -1.18 -19.24
C PRO A 582 9.52 -0.70 -18.05
N ILE A 583 10.73 -1.22 -17.96
CA ILE A 583 11.81 -0.66 -17.14
C ILE A 583 12.53 0.37 -18.00
N ASP A 584 12.14 1.62 -17.86
CA ASP A 584 12.58 2.75 -18.69
C ASP A 584 13.70 3.53 -17.97
N THR A 585 14.92 3.43 -18.48
CA THR A 585 16.09 4.11 -17.90
C THR A 585 16.08 5.62 -18.14
N ALA A 586 15.33 6.12 -19.12
CA ALA A 586 15.10 7.54 -19.29
C ALA A 586 14.29 8.12 -18.13
N ARG A 587 13.30 7.37 -17.61
CA ARG A 587 12.50 7.76 -16.44
C ARG A 587 13.31 7.68 -15.14
N TYR A 588 14.16 6.68 -14.97
CA TYR A 588 15.17 6.64 -13.90
C TYR A 588 16.06 7.91 -13.93
N ALA A 589 16.70 8.20 -15.07
CA ALA A 589 17.57 9.37 -15.21
C ALA A 589 16.82 10.71 -15.01
N ALA A 590 15.54 10.77 -15.41
CA ALA A 590 14.69 11.95 -15.21
C ALA A 590 14.41 12.22 -13.72
N VAL A 591 14.08 11.19 -12.92
CA VAL A 591 13.88 11.39 -11.47
C VAL A 591 15.19 11.73 -10.76
N VAL A 592 16.32 11.08 -11.11
CA VAL A 592 17.66 11.41 -10.57
C VAL A 592 18.01 12.88 -10.80
N ARG A 593 17.89 13.35 -12.05
CA ARG A 593 18.17 14.75 -12.40
C ARG A 593 17.22 15.72 -11.68
N ALA A 594 15.94 15.36 -11.54
CA ALA A 594 14.98 16.18 -10.81
C ALA A 594 15.31 16.28 -9.32
N ALA A 595 15.68 15.17 -8.67
CA ALA A 595 16.09 15.16 -7.26
C ALA A 595 17.37 15.98 -7.05
N ALA A 596 18.39 15.79 -7.89
CA ALA A 596 19.65 16.55 -7.82
C ALA A 596 19.43 18.07 -7.98
N VAL A 597 18.63 18.50 -8.95
CA VAL A 597 18.30 19.93 -9.15
C VAL A 597 17.52 20.50 -7.96
N ARG A 598 16.51 19.79 -7.44
CA ARG A 598 15.61 20.30 -6.40
C ARG A 598 16.23 20.29 -4.99
N SER A 599 17.11 19.34 -4.72
CA SER A 599 17.93 19.28 -3.49
C SER A 599 19.06 20.32 -3.46
N ASN A 600 19.34 20.98 -4.59
CA ASN A 600 20.48 21.87 -4.79
C ASN A 600 21.83 21.13 -4.66
N TRP A 601 21.96 20.00 -5.38
CA TRP A 601 23.09 19.06 -5.25
C TRP A 601 24.48 19.65 -5.49
N SER A 602 24.63 20.75 -6.23
CA SER A 602 25.94 21.39 -6.43
C SER A 602 26.35 22.35 -5.31
N ALA A 603 25.46 22.67 -4.37
CA ALA A 603 25.79 23.60 -3.29
C ALA A 603 26.74 22.99 -2.25
N ALA A 604 27.60 23.82 -1.67
CA ALA A 604 28.39 23.47 -0.50
C ALA A 604 27.49 23.14 0.69
N LEU A 605 27.88 22.14 1.47
CA LEU A 605 27.22 21.77 2.73
C LEU A 605 27.97 22.42 3.91
N PRO A 606 27.30 22.68 5.05
CA PRO A 606 27.99 23.12 6.26
C PRO A 606 28.93 22.02 6.80
N ALA A 607 29.83 22.40 7.70
CA ALA A 607 30.68 21.43 8.40
C ALA A 607 29.84 20.32 9.08
N ARG A 608 30.39 19.09 9.09
CA ARG A 608 29.72 17.87 9.60
C ARG A 608 28.38 17.53 8.93
N HIS A 609 28.13 17.98 7.71
CA HIS A 609 26.96 17.58 6.93
C HIS A 609 27.36 16.77 5.70
N GLY A 610 26.53 15.78 5.35
CA GLY A 610 26.67 14.95 4.16
C GLY A 610 25.36 14.86 3.39
N ARG A 611 25.42 14.35 2.15
CA ARG A 611 24.25 13.96 1.37
C ARG A 611 24.56 12.73 0.52
N GLY A 612 23.58 11.86 0.36
CA GLY A 612 23.62 10.73 -0.58
C GLY A 612 22.42 10.80 -1.53
N ILE A 613 22.49 10.06 -2.64
CA ILE A 613 21.40 9.94 -3.61
C ILE A 613 21.12 8.47 -3.95
N ALA A 614 19.85 8.09 -3.94
CA ALA A 614 19.41 6.77 -4.39
C ALA A 614 18.28 6.91 -5.43
N VAL A 615 18.16 5.93 -6.31
CA VAL A 615 17.02 5.78 -7.21
C VAL A 615 16.55 4.33 -7.25
N HIS A 616 15.24 4.12 -7.25
CA HIS A 616 14.64 2.79 -7.33
C HIS A 616 13.31 2.79 -8.08
N ARG A 617 12.95 1.67 -8.70
CA ARG A 617 11.63 1.43 -9.32
C ARG A 617 10.86 0.40 -8.49
N SER A 618 9.83 0.87 -7.77
CA SER A 618 8.95 -0.01 -6.99
C SER A 618 7.50 0.18 -7.43
N PHE A 619 6.77 -0.92 -7.59
CA PHE A 619 5.37 -0.93 -8.07
C PHE A 619 5.15 -0.04 -9.31
N LEU A 620 6.04 -0.15 -10.30
CA LEU A 620 6.03 0.59 -11.58
C LEU A 620 6.24 2.11 -11.46
N THR A 621 6.55 2.61 -10.26
CA THR A 621 6.84 4.01 -9.97
C THR A 621 8.34 4.21 -9.83
N TYR A 622 8.86 5.26 -10.48
CA TYR A 622 10.27 5.65 -10.41
C TYR A 622 10.42 6.71 -9.32
N VAL A 623 11.33 6.48 -8.37
CA VAL A 623 11.58 7.40 -7.25
C VAL A 623 13.08 7.62 -7.11
N ALA A 624 13.51 8.88 -7.09
CA ALA A 624 14.84 9.27 -6.61
C ALA A 624 14.71 10.03 -5.29
N ALA A 625 15.64 9.79 -4.38
CA ALA A 625 15.70 10.43 -3.07
C ALA A 625 17.09 11.02 -2.83
N VAL A 626 17.16 12.28 -2.39
CA VAL A 626 18.36 12.88 -1.82
C VAL A 626 18.12 13.12 -0.34
N ALA A 627 18.90 12.47 0.51
CA ALA A 627 18.88 12.69 1.95
C ALA A 627 20.06 13.58 2.35
N GLN A 628 19.81 14.65 3.10
CA GLN A 628 20.84 15.45 3.75
C GLN A 628 20.90 15.10 5.23
N VAL A 629 22.10 14.83 5.72
CA VAL A 629 22.35 14.43 7.11
C VAL A 629 23.34 15.38 7.78
N GLN A 630 23.19 15.53 9.10
CA GLN A 630 24.17 16.13 9.98
C GLN A 630 24.71 15.07 10.92
N VAL A 631 26.02 15.05 11.14
CA VAL A 631 26.69 14.21 12.14
C VAL A 631 27.04 15.09 13.33
N ALA A 632 26.47 14.82 14.50
CA ALA A 632 26.81 15.51 15.75
C ALA A 632 28.19 15.08 16.28
N ASP A 633 28.71 15.77 17.29
CA ASP A 633 30.07 15.53 17.81
C ASP A 633 30.27 14.14 18.42
N ASP A 634 29.20 13.55 18.97
CA ASP A 634 29.13 12.18 19.48
C ASP A 634 29.00 11.10 18.37
N GLY A 635 29.00 11.50 17.10
CA GLY A 635 28.79 10.62 15.95
C GLY A 635 27.31 10.35 15.62
N SER A 636 26.35 10.84 16.42
CA SER A 636 24.93 10.62 16.13
C SER A 636 24.49 11.33 14.85
N VAL A 637 23.67 10.65 14.04
CA VAL A 637 23.25 11.13 12.72
C VAL A 637 21.82 11.65 12.78
N ARG A 638 21.60 12.85 12.23
CA ARG A 638 20.29 13.49 12.09
C ARG A 638 19.99 13.76 10.62
N VAL A 639 18.92 13.16 10.09
CA VAL A 639 18.37 13.54 8.78
C VAL A 639 17.77 14.95 8.90
N THR A 640 18.29 15.91 8.14
CA THR A 640 17.87 17.33 8.18
C THR A 640 16.88 17.66 7.07
N ARG A 641 16.99 17.00 5.90
CA ARG A 641 16.13 17.21 4.74
C ARG A 641 16.08 15.93 3.88
N VAL A 642 14.93 15.69 3.25
CA VAL A 642 14.78 14.66 2.21
C VAL A 642 14.06 15.27 1.01
N ASP A 643 14.69 15.26 -0.16
CA ASP A 643 14.07 15.70 -1.41
C ASP A 643 13.74 14.46 -2.25
N LEU A 644 12.47 14.30 -2.62
CA LEU A 644 11.95 13.16 -3.38
C LEU A 644 11.53 13.62 -4.77
N ALA A 645 12.01 12.96 -5.82
CA ALA A 645 11.52 13.12 -7.18
C ALA A 645 10.79 11.85 -7.63
N VAL A 646 9.58 12.01 -8.17
CA VAL A 646 8.67 10.89 -8.46
C VAL A 646 8.12 10.96 -9.89
N ASP A 647 8.11 9.82 -10.59
CA ASP A 647 7.25 9.56 -11.74
C ASP A 647 6.39 8.29 -11.48
N CYS A 648 5.16 8.52 -11.04
CA CYS A 648 4.11 7.52 -10.82
C CYS A 648 3.04 7.52 -11.93
N GLY A 649 3.27 8.21 -13.06
CA GLY A 649 2.29 8.31 -14.15
C GLY A 649 1.08 9.21 -13.84
N ARG A 650 -0.13 8.63 -13.86
CA ARG A 650 -1.41 9.35 -13.72
C ARG A 650 -1.66 9.69 -12.24
N ILE A 651 -1.72 10.97 -11.94
CA ILE A 651 -2.08 11.49 -10.61
C ILE A 651 -3.57 11.88 -10.63
N VAL A 652 -4.34 11.34 -9.68
CA VAL A 652 -5.78 11.63 -9.52
C VAL A 652 -6.02 12.73 -8.48
N ASN A 653 -5.39 12.63 -7.30
CA ASN A 653 -5.37 13.69 -6.30
C ASN A 653 -3.90 14.02 -5.95
N PRO A 654 -3.35 15.17 -6.39
CA PRO A 654 -1.94 15.53 -6.16
C PRO A 654 -1.56 15.67 -4.69
N ASP A 655 -2.46 16.23 -3.87
CA ASP A 655 -2.26 16.38 -2.43
C ASP A 655 -2.07 15.02 -1.73
N ARG A 656 -2.85 14.00 -2.13
CA ARG A 656 -2.66 12.63 -1.62
C ARG A 656 -1.36 11.98 -2.05
N VAL A 657 -0.87 12.26 -3.26
CA VAL A 657 0.46 11.81 -3.69
C VAL A 657 1.54 12.46 -2.83
N ILE A 658 1.48 13.78 -2.59
CA ILE A 658 2.43 14.49 -1.74
C ILE A 658 2.44 13.88 -0.33
N ALA A 659 1.28 13.78 0.33
CA ALA A 659 1.18 13.22 1.68
C ALA A 659 1.73 11.78 1.78
N GLN A 660 1.48 10.94 0.76
CA GLN A 660 1.98 9.56 0.71
C GLN A 660 3.51 9.46 0.64
N PHE A 661 4.17 10.41 -0.02
CA PHE A 661 5.63 10.48 -0.14
C PHE A 661 6.28 11.20 1.04
N GLU A 662 5.65 12.24 1.61
CA GLU A 662 6.09 12.85 2.87
C GLU A 662 6.07 11.83 4.02
N GLY A 663 4.99 11.05 4.13
CA GLY A 663 4.89 9.95 5.09
C GLY A 663 5.97 8.88 4.87
N ALA A 664 6.27 8.53 3.62
CA ALA A 664 7.34 7.57 3.29
C ALA A 664 8.74 8.10 3.62
N GLY A 665 9.02 9.39 3.36
CA GLY A 665 10.30 10.02 3.71
C GLY A 665 10.52 10.09 5.23
N GLY A 666 9.45 10.36 6.00
CA GLY A 666 9.50 10.32 7.47
C GLY A 666 9.67 8.91 8.05
N ASP A 667 9.12 7.89 7.38
CA ASP A 667 9.22 6.48 7.78
C ASP A 667 10.61 5.90 7.48
N GLY A 668 11.14 6.12 6.26
CA GLY A 668 12.51 5.71 5.91
C GLY A 668 13.57 6.33 6.83
N ALA A 669 13.42 7.61 7.18
CA ALA A 669 14.31 8.27 8.16
C ALA A 669 14.27 7.62 9.56
N ARG A 670 13.15 6.99 9.95
CA ARG A 670 13.04 6.22 11.22
C ARG A 670 13.65 4.83 11.10
N GLN A 671 13.48 4.16 9.97
CA GLN A 671 14.08 2.85 9.70
C GLN A 671 15.61 2.88 9.79
N HIS A 672 16.25 3.91 9.22
CA HIS A 672 17.70 4.07 9.32
C HIS A 672 18.20 4.53 10.72
N ALA A 673 17.38 5.22 11.51
CA ALA A 673 17.83 5.85 12.75
C ALA A 673 17.50 5.06 14.03
N VAL A 674 16.36 4.36 14.10
CA VAL A 674 15.84 3.78 15.37
C VAL A 674 15.05 2.47 15.19
N GLN A 675 14.35 2.26 14.07
CA GLN A 675 13.39 1.15 13.97
C GLN A 675 14.07 -0.19 13.65
N ARG A 676 14.33 -0.96 14.70
CA ARG A 676 14.76 -2.36 14.66
C ARG A 676 13.88 -3.17 15.61
N THR A 677 13.43 -4.36 15.18
CA THR A 677 12.80 -5.32 16.09
C THR A 677 13.77 -6.46 16.35
N ASP A 678 14.39 -6.46 17.53
CA ASP A 678 15.18 -7.60 17.99
C ASP A 678 14.27 -8.65 18.61
N LEU A 679 14.44 -9.88 18.14
CA LEU A 679 13.68 -11.04 18.56
C LEU A 679 14.62 -12.04 19.24
N GLN A 680 14.30 -12.38 20.48
CA GLN A 680 14.96 -13.44 21.22
C GLN A 680 13.90 -14.26 21.95
N GLN A 681 13.77 -15.53 21.58
CA GLN A 681 12.77 -16.42 22.14
C GLN A 681 13.38 -17.18 23.34
N ARG A 682 13.00 -16.79 24.56
CA ARG A 682 13.59 -17.30 25.82
C ARG A 682 12.54 -17.91 26.75
N GLY A 683 12.41 -19.23 26.68
CA GLY A 683 11.75 -20.03 27.71
C GLY A 683 10.26 -19.72 27.90
N ARG A 684 9.70 -20.22 29.01
CA ARG A 684 8.24 -20.40 29.19
C ARG A 684 7.38 -19.12 29.25
N ARG A 685 7.97 -17.90 29.31
CA ARG A 685 7.19 -16.65 29.53
C ARG A 685 7.68 -15.36 28.84
N SER A 686 8.76 -15.35 28.06
CA SER A 686 9.29 -14.09 27.52
C SER A 686 9.94 -14.20 26.14
N VAL A 687 9.38 -13.47 25.18
CA VAL A 687 10.15 -12.85 24.10
C VAL A 687 10.59 -11.48 24.62
N GLU A 688 11.88 -11.31 24.85
CA GLU A 688 12.46 -10.03 25.27
C GLU A 688 12.68 -9.15 24.04
N LEU A 689 11.96 -8.02 23.97
CA LEU A 689 12.13 -7.00 22.94
C LEU A 689 13.21 -6.01 23.41
N HIS A 690 14.47 -6.33 23.17
CA HIS A 690 15.55 -5.36 23.34
C HIS A 690 15.43 -4.25 22.28
N GLY A 691 15.75 -3.01 22.63
CA GLY A 691 15.83 -1.90 21.67
C GLY A 691 14.56 -1.05 21.45
N LEU A 692 13.40 -1.38 22.02
CA LEU A 692 12.23 -0.50 21.96
C LEU A 692 12.37 0.75 22.86
N SER A 693 13.15 1.71 22.39
CA SER A 693 12.87 3.13 22.63
C SER A 693 11.52 3.46 21.98
N GLY A 694 10.42 3.14 22.67
CA GLY A 694 9.03 3.47 22.29
C GLY A 694 8.72 4.98 22.29
N ARG A 695 9.75 5.84 22.27
CA ARG A 695 9.63 7.26 22.03
C ARG A 695 9.36 7.44 20.54
N PRO A 696 8.17 7.89 20.10
CA PRO A 696 7.97 8.25 18.70
C PRO A 696 9.00 9.32 18.34
N TYR A 697 9.88 9.04 17.38
CA TYR A 697 10.86 10.01 16.92
C TYR A 697 10.11 11.22 16.35
N ARG A 698 10.11 12.30 17.14
CA ARG A 698 9.59 13.60 16.73
C ARG A 698 10.59 14.20 15.74
N LEU A 699 10.40 13.88 14.46
CA LEU A 699 10.85 14.77 13.40
C LEU A 699 10.25 16.16 13.73
N ARG A 700 11.09 17.11 14.13
CA ARG A 700 10.75 18.54 14.12
C ARG A 700 10.65 18.96 12.65
N ALA A 701 9.57 18.58 11.98
CA ALA A 701 9.19 18.92 10.61
C ALA A 701 10.39 19.11 9.66
N GLY A 702 11.31 18.14 9.63
CA GLY A 702 12.40 18.11 8.65
C GLY A 702 11.77 18.09 7.26
N HIS A 703 12.11 19.07 6.42
CA HIS A 703 11.37 19.35 5.20
C HIS A 703 11.52 18.21 4.18
N ALA A 704 10.62 17.23 4.23
CA ALA A 704 10.34 16.36 3.10
C ALA A 704 9.80 17.23 1.97
N ARG A 705 10.40 17.19 0.78
CA ARG A 705 9.92 17.95 -0.38
C ARG A 705 9.66 16.99 -1.53
N VAL A 706 8.41 16.91 -1.94
CA VAL A 706 7.96 16.02 -3.02
C VAL A 706 7.92 16.81 -4.33
N HIS A 707 8.62 16.31 -5.34
CA HIS A 707 8.75 16.91 -6.65
C HIS A 707 8.26 15.95 -7.74
N ARG A 708 7.33 16.41 -8.57
CA ARG A 708 6.94 15.70 -9.78
C ARG A 708 8.07 15.82 -10.81
N ALA A 709 8.52 14.70 -11.37
CA ALA A 709 9.32 14.73 -12.59
C ALA A 709 8.39 15.11 -13.77
N GLU A 710 8.65 16.25 -14.41
CA GLU A 710 7.89 16.68 -15.57
C GLU A 710 8.27 15.83 -16.79
N ARG A 711 7.30 15.12 -17.36
CA ARG A 711 7.46 14.56 -18.70
C ARG A 711 7.58 15.71 -19.69
N ARG A 712 8.78 15.94 -20.23
CA ARG A 712 8.93 16.77 -21.43
C ARG A 712 8.27 16.00 -22.59
N PRO A 713 7.19 16.50 -23.21
CA PRO A 713 6.71 15.90 -24.44
C PRO A 713 7.83 16.00 -25.49
N ALA A 714 8.02 14.92 -26.26
CA ALA A 714 8.88 14.99 -27.44
C ALA A 714 8.39 16.14 -28.32
N ARG A 715 9.32 17.01 -28.76
CA ARG A 715 8.96 18.18 -29.57
C ARG A 715 8.27 17.70 -30.84
N ARG A 716 7.00 18.09 -31.05
CA ARG A 716 6.34 17.92 -32.35
C ARG A 716 7.16 18.65 -33.40
N CYS A 717 7.85 17.90 -34.25
CA CYS A 717 8.33 18.44 -35.52
C CYS A 717 7.12 18.71 -36.43
N GLY A 718 7.08 19.87 -37.07
CA GLY A 718 5.87 20.38 -37.71
C GLY A 718 5.75 20.02 -39.19
N ARG A 719 4.65 19.32 -39.53
CA ARG A 719 3.89 19.38 -40.79
C ARG A 719 4.65 19.47 -42.13
N THR A 720 4.49 18.42 -42.94
CA THR A 720 3.90 18.56 -44.28
C THR A 720 2.79 17.54 -44.43
N GLY A 721 1.62 17.95 -44.91
CA GLY A 721 0.47 17.06 -45.08
C GLY A 721 0.35 16.52 -46.50
N ARG A 722 -0.03 15.25 -46.62
CA ARG A 722 -0.91 14.75 -47.68
C ARG A 722 -1.67 13.55 -47.12
N ALA A 723 -2.99 13.58 -47.22
CA ALA A 723 -3.85 12.54 -46.67
C ALA A 723 -3.92 11.35 -47.63
N ALA A 724 -3.76 10.16 -47.08
CA ALA A 724 -4.21 8.89 -47.65
C ALA A 724 -4.64 8.03 -46.46
N ASP A 725 -5.90 7.56 -46.48
CA ASP A 725 -6.49 6.85 -45.35
C ASP A 725 -5.87 5.45 -45.17
N ILE A 726 -5.10 5.29 -44.10
CA ILE A 726 -4.98 4.03 -43.37
C ILE A 726 -5.19 4.37 -41.90
N GLY A 727 -6.33 3.94 -41.34
CA GLY A 727 -6.70 4.26 -39.98
C GLY A 727 -5.79 3.55 -38.97
N CYS A 728 -4.85 4.29 -38.36
CA CYS A 728 -4.18 3.84 -37.13
C CYS A 728 -5.12 3.98 -35.93
N ASP A 729 -6.08 3.06 -35.85
CA ASP A 729 -6.77 2.75 -34.60
C ASP A 729 -5.84 1.86 -33.77
N LEU A 730 -5.31 2.39 -32.66
CA LEU A 730 -4.51 1.62 -31.69
C LEU A 730 -4.83 2.13 -30.28
N GLN A 731 -6.11 1.96 -29.97
CA GLN A 731 -6.75 2.12 -28.68
C GLN A 731 -6.81 0.76 -27.95
N ARG A 732 -6.83 0.79 -26.60
CA ARG A 732 -7.24 -0.31 -25.69
C ARG A 732 -6.34 -1.55 -25.60
N TYR A 733 -5.60 -1.69 -24.50
CA TYR A 733 -5.20 -3.00 -23.94
C TYR A 733 -5.08 -2.91 -22.41
N LEU A 734 -5.54 -3.95 -21.68
CA LEU A 734 -5.02 -4.35 -20.35
C LEU A 734 -5.79 -5.54 -19.72
N GLN A 735 -5.65 -6.78 -20.21
CA GLN A 735 -6.33 -7.95 -19.60
C GLN A 735 -5.54 -9.25 -19.76
N CYS A 736 -5.33 -9.96 -18.64
CA CYS A 736 -5.36 -11.43 -18.54
C CYS A 736 -5.28 -11.88 -17.07
N ASP A 737 -5.72 -13.11 -16.80
CA ASP A 737 -6.06 -13.61 -15.46
C ASP A 737 -4.92 -14.29 -14.69
N GLY A 738 -5.13 -14.47 -13.38
CA GLY A 738 -4.32 -15.32 -12.51
C GLY A 738 -5.18 -16.34 -11.78
N HIS A 739 -5.39 -17.52 -12.39
CA HIS A 739 -6.00 -18.68 -11.72
C HIS A 739 -4.92 -19.53 -11.03
N ALA A 740 -5.07 -19.75 -9.72
CA ALA A 740 -4.48 -20.93 -9.09
C ALA A 740 -5.38 -22.13 -9.38
N ASN A 741 -4.88 -23.13 -10.10
CA ASN A 741 -5.66 -24.30 -10.51
C ASN A 741 -5.42 -25.48 -9.54
N PRO A 742 -6.47 -26.11 -8.96
CA PRO A 742 -6.29 -27.26 -8.08
C PRO A 742 -6.34 -28.60 -8.83
N GLY A 743 -5.17 -29.22 -8.99
CA GLY A 743 -5.04 -30.69 -8.98
C GLY A 743 -4.92 -31.45 -10.31
N VAL A 744 -4.64 -32.75 -10.12
CA VAL A 744 -4.54 -33.88 -11.08
C VAL A 744 -3.18 -34.06 -11.77
N ALA A 745 -2.73 -35.33 -11.77
CA ALA A 745 -1.46 -35.82 -12.28
C ALA A 745 -1.60 -36.54 -13.63
N GLY A 746 -0.47 -36.87 -14.26
CA GLY A 746 -0.39 -37.67 -15.49
C GLY A 746 0.18 -36.86 -16.65
N GLY A 747 1.30 -37.32 -17.23
CA GLY A 747 1.92 -36.67 -18.39
C GLY A 747 1.66 -37.43 -19.69
N TYR A 748 2.06 -36.85 -20.83
CA TYR A 748 2.68 -37.56 -21.97
C TYR A 748 3.39 -36.56 -22.90
N ARG A 749 4.09 -37.08 -23.92
CA ARG A 749 5.08 -36.37 -24.76
C ARG A 749 4.47 -35.73 -26.03
N ALA A 750 5.15 -34.66 -26.49
CA ALA A 750 5.50 -34.27 -27.88
C ALA A 750 4.49 -34.33 -29.04
N ILE A 751 4.54 -33.30 -29.92
CA ILE A 751 4.70 -33.36 -31.40
C ILE A 751 4.98 -31.94 -31.95
N GLU A 752 5.61 -31.84 -33.12
CA GLU A 752 6.26 -30.65 -33.71
C GLU A 752 5.45 -29.93 -34.81
N ALA A 753 5.86 -28.67 -35.13
CA ALA A 753 5.85 -27.96 -36.44
C ALA A 753 4.51 -27.84 -37.25
N ASP A 754 4.33 -27.00 -38.29
CA ASP A 754 5.25 -26.26 -39.19
C ASP A 754 4.51 -25.16 -40.02
N VAL A 755 5.25 -24.32 -40.79
CA VAL A 755 4.88 -23.42 -41.95
C VAL A 755 3.81 -22.30 -41.75
N ILE A 756 3.71 -21.13 -42.42
CA ILE A 756 4.29 -20.39 -43.60
C ILE A 756 4.33 -18.87 -43.21
N GLY A 757 5.11 -17.91 -43.75
CA GLY A 757 6.22 -17.87 -44.70
C GLY A 757 6.16 -16.71 -45.76
N LYS A 758 7.16 -15.81 -45.78
CA LYS A 758 7.49 -14.76 -46.82
C LYS A 758 6.62 -13.49 -46.96
N TRP A 759 7.28 -12.33 -46.97
CA TRP A 759 7.35 -11.40 -48.13
C TRP A 759 8.61 -10.50 -48.02
N MET A 760 9.22 -10.12 -49.14
CA MET A 760 10.53 -9.42 -49.19
C MET A 760 10.55 -8.26 -50.20
N SER A 761 11.39 -7.26 -49.91
CA SER A 761 12.08 -6.33 -50.83
C SER A 761 11.30 -5.24 -51.58
N ALA A 762 11.80 -4.00 -51.54
CA ALA A 762 12.23 -3.20 -52.71
C ALA A 762 13.00 -1.92 -52.30
N ARG A 763 13.85 -1.42 -53.20
CA ARG A 763 14.98 -0.49 -52.95
C ARG A 763 14.70 1.03 -53.18
N SER A 764 15.65 1.83 -52.68
CA SER A 764 16.43 2.92 -53.35
C SER A 764 15.95 4.40 -53.46
N SER A 765 16.84 5.26 -52.92
CA SER A 765 17.43 6.51 -53.49
C SER A 765 16.60 7.75 -53.82
N SER A 766 16.98 8.91 -53.25
CA SER A 766 17.77 9.96 -53.96
C SER A 766 18.02 11.22 -53.07
N LEU A 767 18.97 12.08 -53.47
CA LEU A 767 19.37 13.31 -52.77
C LEU A 767 18.52 14.53 -53.16
N CYS A 768 18.44 15.56 -52.30
CA CYS A 768 18.67 16.95 -52.72
C CYS A 768 18.99 17.89 -51.55
N GLU A 769 19.65 19.01 -51.84
CA GLU A 769 20.15 20.02 -50.89
C GLU A 769 19.24 21.27 -50.79
N SER A 770 19.28 21.96 -49.64
CA SER A 770 19.26 23.44 -49.46
C SER A 770 19.07 23.73 -47.96
N ARG A 771 20.05 24.32 -47.26
CA ARG A 771 20.28 25.77 -47.14
C ARG A 771 18.99 26.59 -47.06
N ASP A 772 18.63 27.06 -45.85
CA ASP A 772 18.62 28.51 -45.65
C ASP A 772 18.78 28.97 -44.18
N ARG A 773 18.98 30.28 -44.01
CA ARG A 773 19.55 30.96 -42.84
C ARG A 773 18.54 31.84 -42.05
N LEU A 774 18.95 32.25 -40.83
CA LEU A 774 18.44 33.38 -40.01
C LEU A 774 17.06 33.15 -39.31
N THR A 775 16.70 33.77 -38.17
CA THR A 775 17.42 34.67 -37.24
C THR A 775 16.90 34.55 -35.80
N TYR A 776 17.68 35.04 -34.82
CA TYR A 776 17.34 35.10 -33.40
C TYR A 776 17.09 36.55 -32.95
N ARG A 777 16.02 36.84 -32.19
CA ARG A 777 15.97 37.97 -31.21
C ARG A 777 14.83 37.79 -30.17
N PRO A 778 14.97 38.28 -28.92
CA PRO A 778 14.09 37.95 -27.79
C PRO A 778 13.16 39.08 -27.32
N ALA A 779 12.16 38.77 -26.48
CA ALA A 779 11.25 39.74 -25.87
C ALA A 779 11.11 39.58 -24.32
N THR A 780 11.80 40.48 -23.61
CA THR A 780 11.47 41.22 -22.36
C THR A 780 10.45 40.74 -21.31
N ARG A 781 10.83 40.99 -20.05
CA ARG A 781 10.04 40.94 -18.78
C ARG A 781 8.93 42.01 -18.71
N HIS A 782 7.93 41.79 -17.85
CA HIS A 782 7.16 42.89 -17.21
C HIS A 782 7.01 42.73 -15.68
N ARG A 783 6.72 43.85 -14.99
CA ARG A 783 6.82 44.05 -13.53
C ARG A 783 5.49 43.94 -12.77
N ARG A 784 5.63 43.81 -11.44
CA ARG A 784 4.63 43.93 -10.37
C ARG A 784 3.72 45.17 -10.47
N ARG A 785 2.52 45.09 -9.88
CA ARG A 785 1.81 46.19 -9.20
C ARG A 785 1.23 45.72 -7.85
N SER A 786 0.97 46.69 -6.98
CA SER A 786 0.50 46.55 -5.59
C SER A 786 -0.46 47.71 -5.27
N ILE A 787 -1.50 47.46 -4.47
CA ILE A 787 -2.42 48.37 -3.72
C ILE A 787 -3.42 47.41 -3.02
N GLY A 788 -3.96 47.61 -1.82
CA GLY A 788 -3.78 48.65 -0.78
C GLY A 788 -4.57 48.28 0.49
N HIS A 789 -4.35 48.98 1.61
CA HIS A 789 -5.02 48.73 2.90
C HIS A 789 -6.44 49.32 2.98
N VAL A 790 -7.32 48.68 3.76
CA VAL A 790 -8.40 49.33 4.53
C VAL A 790 -8.46 48.68 5.93
N SER A 791 -8.76 49.47 6.95
CA SER A 791 -8.94 49.03 8.36
C SER A 791 -10.12 49.79 8.96
N LEU A 792 -10.89 49.15 9.85
CA LEU A 792 -11.88 49.84 10.68
C LEU A 792 -12.12 49.09 12.00
N CYS A 793 -12.20 49.87 13.08
CA CYS A 793 -12.50 49.45 14.46
C CYS A 793 -14.03 49.41 14.69
N ARG A 794 -14.65 49.08 15.84
CA ARG A 794 -14.24 48.68 17.22
C ARG A 794 -15.49 48.11 17.97
N ALA A 795 -15.29 47.72 19.24
CA ALA A 795 -16.29 47.43 20.31
C ALA A 795 -16.94 46.03 20.35
N GLY A 796 -17.13 45.37 21.51
CA GLY A 796 -16.48 45.62 22.82
C GLY A 796 -17.15 45.03 24.08
N VAL A 797 -16.43 44.13 24.80
CA VAL A 797 -16.34 44.03 26.30
C VAL A 797 -17.60 43.48 27.06
N PRO A 798 -17.54 42.84 28.25
CA PRO A 798 -16.62 41.82 28.85
C PRO A 798 -17.34 40.59 29.51
N GLN A 799 -16.58 39.60 30.00
CA GLN A 799 -16.64 38.97 31.36
C GLN A 799 -15.69 37.74 31.40
N CYS A 800 -14.58 37.76 32.15
CA CYS A 800 -14.41 37.48 33.59
C CYS A 800 -14.03 36.01 33.94
N ILE A 801 -12.71 35.77 33.99
CA ILE A 801 -11.94 35.04 35.03
C ILE A 801 -12.54 33.74 35.62
N PHE A 802 -11.82 32.61 35.47
CA PHE A 802 -11.30 31.85 36.63
C PHE A 802 -10.06 31.03 36.26
N ARG A 803 -9.01 31.10 37.10
CA ARG A 803 -7.83 30.21 37.06
C ARG A 803 -7.98 29.18 38.18
N GLY A 804 -7.77 27.90 37.87
CA GLY A 804 -7.69 26.83 38.87
C GLY A 804 -6.47 25.93 38.63
N ARG A 805 -5.47 26.00 39.52
CA ARG A 805 -4.43 24.96 39.64
C ARG A 805 -4.96 23.91 40.62
N ALA A 806 -4.92 22.63 40.26
CA ALA A 806 -5.09 21.54 41.20
C ALA A 806 -3.71 21.02 41.64
N VAL A 807 -3.40 21.19 42.91
CA VAL A 807 -2.34 20.45 43.62
C VAL A 807 -3.00 19.20 44.20
N LEU A 808 -2.34 18.04 44.12
CA LEU A 808 -2.76 16.84 44.81
C LEU A 808 -1.54 16.21 45.50
N CYS A 809 -1.64 16.07 46.82
CA CYS A 809 -0.56 15.61 47.69
C CYS A 809 -0.33 14.10 47.58
N ASP A 810 0.92 13.72 47.78
CA ASP A 810 1.35 12.34 47.98
C ASP A 810 1.24 11.95 49.47
N ARG A 811 0.87 10.69 49.76
CA ARG A 811 1.15 10.00 51.03
C ARG A 811 0.85 8.51 50.97
N HIS A 812 1.82 7.74 51.50
CA HIS A 812 1.81 6.30 51.82
C HIS A 812 1.94 5.28 50.68
N LEU A 813 3.15 4.72 50.55
CA LEU A 813 3.40 3.30 50.83
C LEU A 813 4.88 3.06 51.19
N GLN A 814 5.15 2.15 52.14
CA GLN A 814 6.50 1.90 52.66
C GLN A 814 7.15 0.65 52.04
N ARG A 815 8.40 0.82 51.59
CA ARG A 815 9.57 -0.10 51.61
C ARG A 815 9.39 -1.63 51.33
N GLY A 816 10.00 -2.06 50.22
CA GLY A 816 10.92 -3.22 50.18
C GLY A 816 10.63 -4.32 49.13
N PRO A 817 11.64 -5.09 48.66
CA PRO A 817 13.09 -4.84 48.59
C PRO A 817 13.56 -4.55 47.15
N ALA A 818 14.80 -4.08 46.99
CA ALA A 818 15.34 -3.63 45.70
C ALA A 818 15.90 -4.78 44.83
N ALA A 819 15.57 -4.78 43.54
CA ALA A 819 16.40 -5.37 42.50
C ALA A 819 17.30 -4.27 41.92
N ARG A 820 18.62 -4.47 41.92
CA ARG A 820 19.58 -3.51 41.34
C ARG A 820 19.42 -3.47 39.83
N ILE A 821 19.20 -2.27 39.29
CA ILE A 821 19.51 -1.95 37.90
C ILE A 821 20.73 -1.02 37.96
N ASP A 822 21.84 -1.44 37.37
CA ASP A 822 23.03 -0.60 37.31
C ASP A 822 22.76 0.61 36.40
N MET A 823 22.62 1.78 37.00
CA MET A 823 22.53 3.03 36.25
C MET A 823 23.92 3.43 35.76
N ILE A 824 24.03 3.59 34.44
CA ILE A 824 25.17 4.20 33.77
C ILE A 824 25.42 5.59 34.40
N ARG A 825 26.66 5.83 34.85
CA ARG A 825 27.10 7.11 35.41
C ARG A 825 26.85 8.25 34.40
N VAL A 826 26.03 9.23 34.79
CA VAL A 826 25.97 10.53 34.10
C VAL A 826 27.15 11.37 34.58
N GLY A 827 27.91 11.95 33.63
CA GLY A 827 29.07 12.79 33.93
C GLY A 827 28.68 14.08 34.66
N ALA A 828 29.55 14.55 35.56
CA ALA A 828 29.29 15.71 36.39
C ALA A 828 29.23 17.02 35.59
N VAL A 829 28.34 17.92 35.99
CA VAL A 829 28.29 19.30 35.48
C VAL A 829 29.39 20.11 36.17
N ARG A 830 30.21 20.79 35.37
CA ARG A 830 31.18 21.79 35.82
C ARG A 830 30.77 23.16 35.31
N ASP A 831 31.17 24.20 36.03
CA ASP A 831 31.01 25.57 35.55
C ASP A 831 32.01 25.92 34.44
N LYS A 832 31.89 27.13 33.89
CA LYS A 832 32.79 27.70 32.86
C LYS A 832 34.25 27.91 33.32
N HIS A 833 34.58 27.60 34.57
CA HIS A 833 35.93 27.63 35.13
C HIS A 833 36.41 26.26 35.62
N GLY A 834 35.63 25.20 35.39
CA GLY A 834 36.03 23.81 35.63
C GLY A 834 35.77 23.28 37.04
N ASN A 835 35.10 24.04 37.91
CA ASN A 835 34.81 23.63 39.28
C ASN A 835 33.52 22.79 39.36
N HIS A 836 33.47 21.85 40.32
CA HIS A 836 32.28 21.05 40.61
C HIS A 836 31.28 21.87 41.45
N ILE A 837 30.00 21.76 41.10
CA ILE A 837 28.88 22.33 41.88
C ILE A 837 28.04 21.17 42.41
N GLU A 838 27.91 21.07 43.73
CA GLU A 838 26.91 20.21 44.38
C GLU A 838 25.62 21.02 44.59
N PRO A 839 24.43 20.46 44.29
CA PRO A 839 23.16 21.10 44.60
C PRO A 839 22.80 20.88 46.08
N ALA A 840 22.44 21.96 46.78
CA ALA A 840 21.75 21.88 48.06
C ALA A 840 20.25 21.55 47.88
N GLU A 841 19.68 20.98 48.95
CA GLU A 841 18.37 20.27 49.08
C GLU A 841 17.20 20.66 48.15
#